data_AF-A0A9U5C4L2-F1
#
_entry.id   AF-A0A9U5C4L2-F1
#
_cell.length_a   1.000
_cell.length_b   1.000
_cell.length_c   1.000
_cell.angle_alpha   90.00
_cell.angle_beta   90.00
_cell.angle_gamma   90.00
#
_symmetry.space_group_name_H-M   'P 1'
#
loop_
_entity.id
_entity.type
_entity.pdbx_description
1 polymer ?
#
loop_
_entity_poly.entity_id
_entity_poly.type
_entity_poly.pdbx_seq_one_letter_code
_entity_poly.pdbx_strand_id
1 'polypeptide(L)'
;MSARLHTMPSSPAARRSRNVSFLRTFRLSLRFIVPLAVALGLFAYAVVPLVDRLMFGWAIRDIEARTQLIAGALDEQIGDAARDGAIGRISRALERATHDERLYALAYCDAEGRLLVRTRQFPAGFDCTTRHADPAQLADARPGSIEALHVVQRPVMSDGETLGALVLVHDTSYVLRRSEETRRYVVMLVAGMGAIVALITVLVAHLSWRGWVEGARAFLRGEGLVRPFERTDPDIAPLVSDMRQLLRQVNEERRILHDTTIEWRPETLRLLLREHLYGDQVIVVSNREPYIHSRNDDGRIVVKRPASGLVTAVEPVMRACSGTWIAHGSGSADADVTDKQGHVAVPPDNPSYTLRRLWLSEEEERGYYFGFANEGLWPLCHIAHVRPIFREADWEQYLAVNKRFADAVVAEARTRDPVVLVQDYHFALLPRLIRERLPQATIITFWHIPWPNPESFGICPWRTEILEGLLGSTILGFHTPYHCQNFLQAVDRFLEARITREDSVVTFHGRRTKVQDYPISIHWEALSPEQRQAAVMARERLRASYGFGPEHRFALGVDRLDYTKGIVERFHAVEAMLAKHPEMVGRFTLVQIAAPTRSVLDDYRNFEQRVREQAARINERFAAPGRPEAIRLLVEQHGSESVFAHFRACDICLVTSLHDGMNLVSKEFIAARDDEQGVLILSQFAGAAGELTEALIVNPYHVDQTADVLYQAATMHPAEQGERMRSLRGIVEDFNIYRWAGRMLLDASRERNSAKTRDRIDRLSSSSERY
;
A
#
# COMPACT_ATOMS: atom_id res chain seq x y z
N MET A 1 -82.84 -11.28 19.96
CA MET A 1 -83.26 -12.28 20.97
C MET A 1 -82.02 -12.99 21.47
N SER A 2 -81.94 -13.11 22.80
CA SER A 2 -80.88 -13.70 23.62
C SER A 2 -80.59 -15.17 23.30
N ALA A 3 -79.33 -15.61 23.40
CA ALA A 3 -78.97 -16.82 24.15
C ALA A 3 -77.45 -16.97 24.34
N ARG A 4 -77.10 -17.39 25.56
CA ARG A 4 -75.77 -17.66 26.10
C ARG A 4 -75.29 -19.10 25.77
N LEU A 5 -74.03 -19.33 26.18
CA LEU A 5 -73.40 -20.60 26.62
C LEU A 5 -72.82 -21.52 25.53
N HIS A 6 -71.48 -21.70 25.54
CA HIS A 6 -70.85 -22.72 26.40
C HIS A 6 -69.32 -22.65 26.36
N THR A 7 -68.72 -22.60 27.54
CA THR A 7 -67.33 -23.00 27.83
C THR A 7 -67.30 -24.46 28.30
N MET A 8 -66.34 -25.26 27.80
CA MET A 8 -65.60 -26.36 28.48
C MET A 8 -64.79 -27.16 27.44
N PRO A 9 -63.77 -27.97 27.80
CA PRO A 9 -62.67 -27.72 28.73
C PRO A 9 -61.28 -28.06 28.10
N SER A 10 -60.20 -27.48 28.64
CA SER A 10 -58.82 -27.81 28.24
C SER A 10 -58.38 -29.18 28.77
N SER A 11 -58.06 -30.11 27.87
CA SER A 11 -57.54 -31.45 28.16
C SER A 11 -56.11 -31.41 28.76
N PRO A 12 -55.78 -32.28 29.74
CA PRO A 12 -54.46 -32.38 30.39
C PRO A 12 -53.35 -32.94 29.49
N ALA A 13 -53.64 -33.34 28.25
CA ALA A 13 -52.65 -33.87 27.30
C ALA A 13 -51.64 -32.82 26.81
N ALA A 14 -52.00 -31.52 26.82
CA ALA A 14 -51.15 -30.44 26.30
C ALA A 14 -49.96 -30.07 27.22
N ARG A 15 -50.00 -30.45 28.51
CA ARG A 15 -48.88 -30.22 29.44
C ARG A 15 -47.81 -31.32 29.39
N ARG A 16 -48.15 -32.55 28.98
CA ARG A 16 -47.17 -33.66 28.88
C ARG A 16 -46.29 -33.57 27.62
N SER A 17 -46.76 -33.01 26.50
CA SER A 17 -45.97 -32.94 25.25
C SER A 17 -44.91 -31.82 25.25
N ARG A 18 -45.14 -30.71 25.97
CA ARG A 18 -44.18 -29.61 26.09
C ARG A 18 -42.92 -29.99 26.88
N ASN A 19 -43.05 -30.78 27.95
CA ASN A 19 -41.91 -31.20 28.76
C ASN A 19 -41.01 -32.23 28.05
N VAL A 20 -41.56 -33.09 27.19
CA VAL A 20 -40.79 -34.10 26.43
C VAL A 20 -39.99 -33.46 25.29
N SER A 21 -40.51 -32.40 24.66
CA SER A 21 -39.78 -31.63 23.64
C SER A 21 -38.62 -30.85 24.25
N PHE A 22 -38.81 -30.20 25.40
CA PHE A 22 -37.76 -29.42 26.06
C PHE A 22 -36.58 -30.31 26.52
N LEU A 23 -36.88 -31.48 27.09
CA LEU A 23 -35.85 -32.45 27.52
C LEU A 23 -35.04 -33.05 26.36
N ARG A 24 -35.63 -33.18 25.17
CA ARG A 24 -34.91 -33.64 23.96
C ARG A 24 -33.99 -32.57 23.39
N THR A 25 -34.45 -31.32 23.30
CA THR A 25 -33.61 -30.20 22.83
C THR A 25 -32.46 -29.92 23.80
N PHE A 26 -32.72 -30.01 25.11
CA PHE A 26 -31.70 -29.84 26.16
C PHE A 26 -30.62 -30.95 26.12
N ARG A 27 -31.00 -32.20 25.84
CA ARG A 27 -30.05 -33.31 25.65
C ARG A 27 -29.18 -33.15 24.40
N LEU A 28 -29.71 -32.54 23.33
CA LEU A 28 -28.97 -32.27 22.10
C LEU A 28 -27.97 -31.13 22.27
N SER A 29 -28.33 -30.05 22.96
CA SER A 29 -27.39 -28.96 23.27
C SER A 29 -26.28 -29.40 24.23
N LEU A 30 -26.59 -30.31 25.17
CA LEU A 30 -25.58 -30.86 26.10
C LEU A 30 -24.44 -31.59 25.37
N ARG A 31 -24.72 -32.21 24.21
CA ARG A 31 -23.71 -32.92 23.40
C ARG A 31 -22.64 -32.00 22.81
N PHE A 32 -22.91 -30.70 22.68
CA PHE A 32 -21.96 -29.72 22.13
C PHE A 32 -21.31 -28.87 23.23
N ILE A 33 -22.07 -28.57 24.30
CA ILE A 33 -21.57 -27.77 25.42
C ILE A 33 -20.53 -28.53 26.26
N VAL A 34 -20.73 -29.84 26.47
CA VAL A 34 -19.81 -30.65 27.30
C VAL A 34 -18.42 -30.80 26.65
N PRO A 35 -18.28 -31.18 25.37
CA PRO A 35 -16.97 -31.23 24.72
C PRO A 35 -16.29 -29.86 24.64
N LEU A 36 -17.06 -28.79 24.42
CA LEU A 36 -16.53 -27.43 24.40
C LEU A 36 -15.97 -27.01 25.76
N ALA A 37 -16.70 -27.30 26.85
CA ALA A 37 -16.23 -27.03 28.20
C ALA A 37 -14.97 -27.83 28.54
N VAL A 38 -14.89 -29.10 28.11
CA VAL A 38 -13.69 -29.94 28.29
C VAL A 38 -12.51 -29.39 27.49
N ALA A 39 -12.72 -28.99 26.23
CA ALA A 39 -11.67 -28.42 25.38
C ALA A 39 -11.14 -27.09 25.94
N LEU A 40 -12.02 -26.21 26.40
CA LEU A 40 -11.65 -24.94 27.04
C LEU A 40 -10.93 -25.16 28.38
N GLY A 41 -11.36 -26.15 29.16
CA GLY A 41 -10.67 -26.54 30.39
C GLY A 41 -9.25 -27.05 30.14
N LEU A 42 -9.06 -27.91 29.13
CA LEU A 42 -7.74 -28.40 28.71
C LEU A 42 -6.86 -27.28 28.16
N PHE A 43 -7.44 -26.36 27.39
CA PHE A 43 -6.74 -25.19 26.88
C PHE A 43 -6.27 -24.27 28.01
N ALA A 44 -7.15 -23.94 28.96
CA ALA A 44 -6.78 -23.16 30.14
C ALA A 44 -5.69 -23.86 30.97
N TYR A 45 -5.79 -25.18 31.15
CA TYR A 45 -4.79 -25.98 31.84
C TYR A 45 -3.41 -25.94 31.16
N ALA A 46 -3.37 -25.90 29.83
CA ALA A 46 -2.12 -25.84 29.06
C ALA A 46 -1.51 -24.42 28.99
N VAL A 47 -2.35 -23.39 28.86
CA VAL A 47 -1.90 -22.00 28.62
C VAL A 47 -1.48 -21.30 29.91
N VAL A 48 -2.18 -21.53 31.02
CA VAL A 48 -1.87 -20.86 32.30
C VAL A 48 -0.43 -21.09 32.77
N PRO A 49 0.10 -22.34 32.80
CA PRO A 49 1.49 -22.58 33.22
C PRO A 49 2.51 -21.96 32.26
N LEU A 50 2.17 -21.83 30.98
CA LEU A 50 3.04 -21.22 29.97
C LEU A 50 3.14 -19.71 30.17
N VAL A 51 1.99 -19.05 30.39
CA VAL A 51 1.93 -17.61 30.65
C VAL A 51 2.65 -17.26 31.95
N ASP A 52 2.44 -18.03 33.03
CA ASP A 52 3.12 -17.81 34.30
C ASP A 52 4.67 -17.90 34.14
N ARG A 53 5.17 -18.90 33.40
CA ARG A 53 6.62 -19.02 33.14
C ARG A 53 7.18 -17.88 32.32
N LEU A 54 6.47 -17.47 31.26
CA LEU A 54 6.93 -16.39 30.38
C LEU A 54 6.92 -15.03 31.09
N MET A 55 5.88 -14.75 31.87
CA MET A 55 5.74 -13.50 32.62
C MET A 55 6.77 -13.40 33.73
N PHE A 56 7.00 -14.49 34.49
CA PHE A 56 8.02 -14.51 35.53
C PHE A 56 9.42 -14.28 34.94
N GLY A 57 9.77 -15.00 33.86
CA GLY A 57 11.06 -14.82 33.19
C GLY A 57 11.25 -13.44 32.57
N TRP A 58 10.19 -12.81 32.08
CA TRP A 58 10.23 -11.44 31.59
C TRP A 58 10.44 -10.42 32.73
N ALA A 59 9.73 -10.57 33.85
CA ALA A 59 9.86 -9.67 35.00
C ALA A 59 11.27 -9.73 35.63
N ILE A 60 11.86 -10.92 35.74
CA ILE A 60 13.24 -11.06 36.24
C ILE A 60 14.25 -10.39 35.31
N ARG A 61 14.11 -10.57 33.98
CA ARG A 61 14.98 -9.91 32.99
C ARG A 61 14.85 -8.38 33.01
N ASP A 62 13.64 -7.85 33.20
CA ASP A 62 13.43 -6.40 33.36
C ASP A 62 14.10 -5.87 34.64
N ILE A 63 14.02 -6.61 35.74
CA ILE A 63 14.72 -6.27 36.98
C ILE A 63 16.24 -6.27 36.74
N GLU A 64 16.81 -7.32 36.15
CA GLU A 64 18.25 -7.40 35.86
C GLU A 64 18.74 -6.26 34.95
N ALA A 65 17.98 -5.88 33.92
CA ALA A 65 18.32 -4.79 33.01
C ALA A 65 18.32 -3.43 33.73
N ARG A 66 17.35 -3.19 34.62
CA ARG A 66 17.31 -1.97 35.44
C ARG A 66 18.43 -1.95 36.49
N THR A 67 18.74 -3.10 37.08
CA THR A 67 19.87 -3.26 38.01
C THR A 67 21.19 -2.90 37.34
N GLN A 68 21.38 -3.20 36.05
CA GLN A 68 22.57 -2.78 35.30
C GLN A 68 22.71 -1.26 35.21
N LEU A 69 21.60 -0.54 35.01
CA LEU A 69 21.61 0.92 34.94
C LEU A 69 21.92 1.56 36.29
N ILE A 70 21.34 1.03 37.37
CA ILE A 70 21.57 1.54 38.74
C ILE A 70 23.00 1.21 39.19
N ALA A 71 23.47 -0.01 38.95
CA ALA A 71 24.84 -0.39 39.25
C ALA A 71 25.84 0.45 38.45
N GLY A 72 25.62 0.67 37.16
CA GLY A 72 26.47 1.52 36.32
C GLY A 72 26.50 2.98 36.78
N ALA A 73 25.38 3.53 37.24
CA ALA A 73 25.34 4.90 37.78
C ALA A 73 26.04 5.03 39.15
N LEU A 74 26.14 3.94 39.91
CA LEU A 74 26.82 3.90 41.21
C LEU A 74 28.30 3.47 41.09
N ASP A 75 28.70 2.88 39.96
CA ASP A 75 30.02 2.27 39.75
C ASP A 75 31.15 3.29 39.93
N GLU A 76 31.04 4.44 39.27
CA GLU A 76 32.04 5.52 39.34
C GLU A 76 32.11 6.13 40.76
N GLN A 77 30.95 6.44 41.36
CA GLN A 77 30.90 7.07 42.68
C GLN A 77 31.36 6.13 43.82
N ILE A 78 31.05 4.84 43.73
CA ILE A 78 31.49 3.84 44.72
C ILE A 78 32.93 3.42 44.44
N GLY A 79 33.34 3.28 43.17
CA GLY A 79 34.70 2.96 42.77
C GLY A 79 35.71 3.98 43.27
N ASP A 80 35.45 5.28 43.08
CA ASP A 80 36.29 6.36 43.60
C ASP A 80 36.34 6.37 45.13
N ALA A 81 35.19 6.17 45.78
CA ALA A 81 35.12 6.14 47.24
C ALA A 81 35.80 4.90 47.86
N ALA A 82 35.78 3.76 47.16
CA ALA A 82 36.44 2.52 47.56
C ALA A 82 37.97 2.63 47.42
N ARG A 83 38.45 3.23 46.32
CA ARG A 83 39.87 3.52 46.10
C ARG A 83 40.45 4.43 47.19
N ASP A 84 39.69 5.43 47.62
CA ASP A 84 40.07 6.36 48.69
C ASP A 84 39.94 5.77 50.12
N GLY A 85 39.46 4.52 50.26
CA GLY A 85 39.16 3.92 51.57
C GLY A 85 38.05 4.64 52.35
N ALA A 86 37.24 5.46 51.69
CA ALA A 86 36.28 6.36 52.32
C ALA A 86 34.92 5.68 52.55
N ILE A 87 34.88 4.71 53.48
CA ILE A 87 33.70 3.90 53.83
C ILE A 87 32.44 4.75 54.07
N GLY A 88 32.57 5.91 54.71
CA GLY A 88 31.46 6.83 54.96
C GLY A 88 30.84 7.46 53.69
N ARG A 89 31.60 7.59 52.59
CA ARG A 89 31.07 8.05 51.29
C ARG A 89 30.24 6.93 50.62
N ILE A 90 30.73 5.70 50.66
CA ILE A 90 30.03 4.50 50.15
C ILE A 90 28.69 4.33 50.88
N SER A 91 28.69 4.40 52.22
CA SER A 91 27.45 4.28 53.01
C SER A 91 26.39 5.31 52.63
N ARG A 92 26.77 6.58 52.38
CA ARG A 92 25.83 7.63 51.97
C ARG A 92 25.35 7.48 50.53
N ALA A 93 26.15 6.91 49.64
CA ALA A 93 25.73 6.61 48.27
C ALA A 93 24.70 5.48 48.27
N LEU A 94 24.95 4.41 49.03
CA LEU A 94 24.03 3.28 49.17
C LEU A 94 22.70 3.68 49.84
N GLU A 95 22.72 4.45 50.94
CA GLU A 95 21.48 4.90 51.60
C GLU A 95 20.61 5.81 50.70
N ARG A 96 21.24 6.64 49.84
CA ARG A 96 20.51 7.48 48.87
C ARG A 96 19.89 6.65 47.75
N ALA A 97 20.60 5.63 47.27
CA ALA A 97 20.10 4.74 46.22
C ALA A 97 18.92 3.86 46.69
N THR A 98 18.83 3.55 47.99
CA THR A 98 17.69 2.81 48.58
C THR A 98 16.40 3.62 48.78
N HIS A 99 16.33 4.88 48.33
CA HIS A 99 15.07 5.66 48.35
C HIS A 99 14.13 5.35 47.16
N ASP A 100 14.57 4.55 46.19
CA ASP A 100 13.74 4.08 45.08
C ASP A 100 12.79 2.97 45.54
N GLU A 101 11.50 3.04 45.16
CA GLU A 101 10.42 2.14 45.60
C GLU A 101 10.63 0.66 45.25
N ARG A 102 11.65 0.30 44.46
CA ARG A 102 11.88 -1.06 43.93
C ARG A 102 13.19 -1.74 44.37
N LEU A 103 14.00 -1.05 45.16
CA LEU A 103 15.25 -1.56 45.73
C LEU A 103 15.08 -1.76 47.24
N TYR A 104 15.13 -3.01 47.67
CA TYR A 104 14.89 -3.35 49.07
C TYR A 104 16.12 -3.10 49.94
N ALA A 105 17.31 -3.50 49.46
CA ALA A 105 18.56 -3.25 50.18
C ALA A 105 19.78 -3.29 49.25
N LEU A 106 20.87 -2.66 49.69
CA LEU A 106 22.15 -2.65 49.00
C LEU A 106 23.28 -2.99 49.98
N ALA A 107 24.34 -3.59 49.45
CA ALA A 107 25.57 -3.86 50.17
C ALA A 107 26.78 -3.74 49.26
N TYR A 108 27.91 -3.34 49.82
CA TYR A 108 29.21 -3.33 49.15
C TYR A 108 30.18 -4.29 49.82
N CYS A 109 30.85 -5.07 48.99
CA CYS A 109 31.81 -6.09 49.34
C CYS A 109 33.19 -5.72 48.80
N ASP A 110 34.25 -5.98 49.55
CA ASP A 110 35.63 -5.82 49.06
C ASP A 110 36.01 -6.91 48.04
N ALA A 111 37.20 -6.79 47.45
CA ALA A 111 37.74 -7.75 46.49
C ALA A 111 37.94 -9.16 47.09
N GLU A 112 38.06 -9.28 48.43
CA GLU A 112 38.13 -10.57 49.13
C GLU A 112 36.74 -11.16 49.47
N GLY A 113 35.66 -10.46 49.10
CA GLY A 113 34.29 -10.91 49.35
C GLY A 113 33.82 -10.68 50.79
N ARG A 114 34.45 -9.80 51.55
CA ARG A 114 33.99 -9.39 52.89
C ARG A 114 33.02 -8.22 52.79
N LEU A 115 31.92 -8.32 53.53
CA LEU A 115 30.90 -7.28 53.58
C LEU A 115 31.42 -6.06 54.35
N LEU A 116 31.66 -4.95 53.66
CA LEU A 116 32.18 -3.72 54.26
C LEU A 116 31.08 -2.74 54.65
N VAL A 117 30.06 -2.59 53.81
CA VAL A 117 28.97 -1.61 54.02
C VAL A 117 27.65 -2.26 53.64
N ARG A 118 26.61 -2.04 54.46
CA ARG A 118 25.25 -2.51 54.20
C ARG A 118 24.23 -1.43 54.54
N THR A 119 23.13 -1.38 53.80
CA THR A 119 22.01 -0.50 54.13
C THR A 119 21.20 -1.06 55.30
N ARG A 120 20.39 -0.22 55.95
CA ARG A 120 19.67 -0.59 57.19
C ARG A 120 18.69 -1.75 57.03
N GLN A 121 18.12 -1.90 55.83
CA GLN A 121 17.15 -2.96 55.50
C GLN A 121 17.82 -4.23 54.94
N PHE A 122 19.15 -4.31 54.94
CA PHE A 122 19.86 -5.47 54.42
C PHE A 122 19.62 -6.71 55.30
N PRO A 123 19.12 -7.84 54.73
CA PRO A 123 18.73 -9.02 55.51
C PRO A 123 19.85 -9.64 56.35
N ALA A 124 19.51 -10.13 57.55
CA ALA A 124 20.47 -10.62 58.54
C ALA A 124 21.13 -11.98 58.24
N GLY A 125 20.89 -12.59 57.08
CA GLY A 125 21.49 -13.87 56.66
C GLY A 125 22.16 -13.83 55.28
N PHE A 126 22.28 -12.64 54.68
CA PHE A 126 22.82 -12.47 53.33
C PHE A 126 24.27 -11.99 53.45
N ASP A 127 25.13 -12.54 52.61
CA ASP A 127 26.54 -12.19 52.53
C ASP A 127 26.95 -11.95 51.06
N CYS A 128 28.22 -11.60 50.86
CA CYS A 128 28.80 -11.33 49.55
C CYS A 128 28.93 -12.58 48.65
N THR A 129 28.63 -13.77 49.17
CA THR A 129 28.66 -15.04 48.44
C THR A 129 27.27 -15.54 48.05
N THR A 130 26.22 -14.87 48.55
CA THR A 130 24.83 -15.23 48.33
C THR A 130 24.41 -14.89 46.88
N ARG A 131 24.48 -15.88 45.99
CA ARG A 131 24.08 -15.73 44.56
C ARG A 131 22.61 -15.98 44.30
N HIS A 132 21.97 -16.81 45.12
CA HIS A 132 20.54 -17.14 45.08
C HIS A 132 20.06 -17.30 46.52
N ALA A 133 18.96 -16.65 46.89
CA ALA A 133 18.40 -16.78 48.23
C ALA A 133 17.74 -18.16 48.38
N ASP A 134 18.24 -19.00 49.29
CA ASP A 134 17.65 -20.31 49.60
C ASP A 134 16.31 -20.10 50.36
N PRO A 135 15.22 -20.86 50.09
CA PRO A 135 13.93 -20.64 50.75
C PRO A 135 13.98 -20.70 52.29
N ALA A 136 14.97 -21.41 52.85
CA ALA A 136 15.24 -21.45 54.29
C ALA A 136 15.85 -20.14 54.83
N GLN A 137 16.75 -19.49 54.09
CA GLN A 137 17.34 -18.19 54.44
C GLN A 137 16.33 -17.04 54.33
N LEU A 138 15.35 -17.20 53.43
CA LEU A 138 14.22 -16.30 53.24
C LEU A 138 13.18 -16.37 54.37
N ALA A 139 13.21 -17.36 55.25
CA ALA A 139 12.22 -17.51 56.34
C ALA A 139 12.57 -16.66 57.58
N ASP A 140 13.86 -16.54 57.91
CA ASP A 140 14.37 -15.72 59.03
C ASP A 140 14.46 -14.22 58.70
N ALA A 141 14.43 -13.88 57.41
CA ALA A 141 14.63 -12.53 56.90
C ALA A 141 13.34 -11.72 56.66
N ARG A 142 12.16 -12.18 57.11
CA ARG A 142 10.85 -11.57 56.77
C ARG A 142 10.31 -10.60 57.84
N PRO A 143 10.29 -9.28 57.60
CA PRO A 143 9.24 -8.42 58.13
C PRO A 143 7.96 -8.66 57.32
N GLY A 144 6.80 -8.59 57.97
CA GLY A 144 5.51 -9.19 57.56
C GLY A 144 4.80 -8.68 56.28
N SER A 145 5.50 -8.36 55.19
CA SER A 145 4.90 -8.00 53.89
C SER A 145 5.65 -8.50 52.65
N ILE A 146 6.82 -9.15 52.81
CA ILE A 146 7.69 -9.58 51.70
C ILE A 146 7.66 -11.10 51.57
N GLU A 147 7.31 -11.58 50.38
CA GLU A 147 7.10 -12.99 50.04
C GLU A 147 8.26 -13.58 49.21
N ALA A 148 8.96 -12.76 48.40
CA ALA A 148 10.11 -13.20 47.62
C ALA A 148 11.13 -12.07 47.35
N LEU A 149 12.41 -12.38 47.49
CA LEU A 149 13.52 -11.48 47.20
C LEU A 149 14.38 -12.03 46.06
N HIS A 150 14.90 -11.14 45.22
CA HIS A 150 15.86 -11.46 44.17
C HIS A 150 17.16 -10.70 44.41
N VAL A 151 18.29 -11.41 44.35
CA VAL A 151 19.62 -10.85 44.62
C VAL A 151 20.41 -10.82 43.33
N VAL A 152 21.00 -9.66 43.04
CA VAL A 152 21.87 -9.46 41.89
C VAL A 152 23.21 -8.92 42.39
N GLN A 153 24.30 -9.56 41.96
CA GLN A 153 25.66 -9.12 42.28
C GLN A 153 26.32 -8.54 41.02
N ARG A 154 26.95 -7.37 41.16
CA ARG A 154 27.70 -6.72 40.08
C ARG A 154 29.10 -6.34 40.56
N PRO A 155 30.15 -6.59 39.76
CA PRO A 155 31.48 -6.11 40.09
C PRO A 155 31.50 -4.58 40.03
N VAL A 156 32.23 -3.97 40.95
CA VAL A 156 32.54 -2.53 40.91
C VAL A 156 33.93 -2.38 40.34
N MET A 157 34.05 -1.63 39.24
CA MET A 157 35.32 -1.48 38.52
C MET A 157 35.78 -0.04 38.51
N SER A 158 37.09 0.18 38.60
CA SER A 158 37.68 1.51 38.46
C SER A 158 39.02 1.37 37.72
N ASP A 159 39.18 2.09 36.61
CA ASP A 159 40.32 1.98 35.68
C ASP A 159 40.65 0.53 35.22
N GLY A 160 39.63 -0.33 35.14
CA GLY A 160 39.77 -1.72 34.67
C GLY A 160 40.16 -2.73 35.75
N GLU A 161 40.34 -2.32 37.00
CA GLU A 161 40.53 -3.23 38.15
C GLU A 161 39.23 -3.40 38.95
N THR A 162 38.94 -4.64 39.37
CA THR A 162 37.78 -4.96 40.19
C THR A 162 38.09 -4.64 41.66
N LEU A 163 37.50 -3.58 42.19
CA LEU A 163 37.72 -3.13 43.57
C LEU A 163 36.81 -3.85 44.59
N GLY A 164 35.74 -4.48 44.12
CA GLY A 164 34.76 -5.14 44.96
C GLY A 164 33.50 -5.52 44.20
N ALA A 165 32.42 -5.80 44.93
CA ALA A 165 31.12 -6.12 44.33
C ALA A 165 29.97 -5.41 45.06
N LEU A 166 29.04 -4.89 44.28
CA LEU A 166 27.77 -4.36 44.75
C LEU A 166 26.73 -5.50 44.76
N VAL A 167 26.10 -5.72 45.90
CA VAL A 167 25.01 -6.67 46.09
C VAL A 167 23.71 -5.88 46.19
N LEU A 168 22.79 -6.12 45.25
CA LEU A 168 21.49 -5.48 45.19
C LEU A 168 20.40 -6.50 45.51
N VAL A 169 19.51 -6.14 46.44
CA VAL A 169 18.38 -6.97 46.85
C VAL A 169 17.09 -6.28 46.41
N HIS A 170 16.29 -6.97 45.62
CA HIS A 170 15.02 -6.48 45.07
C HIS A 170 13.84 -7.25 45.68
N ASP A 171 12.75 -6.54 45.98
CA ASP A 171 11.47 -7.15 46.34
C ASP A 171 10.73 -7.61 45.07
N THR A 172 10.51 -8.92 44.95
CA THR A 172 9.77 -9.55 43.82
C THR A 172 8.38 -10.02 44.22
N SER A 173 7.92 -9.69 45.43
CA SER A 173 6.58 -10.05 45.92
C SER A 173 5.47 -9.48 45.03
N TYR A 174 5.70 -8.33 44.40
CA TYR A 174 4.77 -7.76 43.43
C TYR A 174 4.63 -8.62 42.16
N VAL A 175 5.70 -9.31 41.73
CA VAL A 175 5.70 -10.17 40.54
C VAL A 175 4.84 -11.40 40.81
N LEU A 176 4.97 -11.99 42.00
CA LEU A 176 4.17 -13.14 42.42
C LEU A 176 2.68 -12.78 42.55
N ARG A 177 2.36 -11.66 43.24
CA ARG A 177 0.98 -11.16 43.35
C ARG A 177 0.34 -10.88 41.99
N ARG A 178 1.09 -10.26 41.07
CA ARG A 178 0.62 -9.95 39.70
C ARG A 178 0.45 -11.21 38.84
N SER A 179 1.28 -12.25 39.03
CA SER A 179 1.11 -13.53 38.35
C SER A 179 -0.18 -14.22 38.80
N GLU A 180 -0.50 -14.22 40.10
CA GLU A 180 -1.75 -14.80 40.59
C GLU A 180 -3.00 -14.07 40.07
N GLU A 181 -2.96 -12.73 40.04
CA GLU A 181 -4.04 -11.93 39.45
C GLU A 181 -4.19 -12.23 37.97
N THR A 182 -3.10 -12.24 37.21
CA THR A 182 -3.09 -12.54 35.77
C THR A 182 -3.67 -13.92 35.50
N ARG A 183 -3.29 -14.93 36.29
CA ARG A 183 -3.85 -16.27 36.22
C ARG A 183 -5.37 -16.27 36.43
N ARG A 184 -5.88 -15.53 37.42
CA ARG A 184 -7.33 -15.40 37.64
C ARG A 184 -8.02 -14.71 36.46
N TYR A 185 -7.45 -13.64 35.92
CA TYR A 185 -8.00 -12.94 34.75
C TYR A 185 -8.05 -13.81 33.49
N VAL A 186 -6.98 -14.56 33.21
CA VAL A 186 -6.93 -15.49 32.06
C VAL A 186 -7.99 -16.58 32.20
N VAL A 187 -8.15 -17.16 33.40
CA VAL A 187 -9.19 -18.17 33.65
C VAL A 187 -10.59 -17.56 33.48
N MET A 188 -10.85 -16.36 34.01
CA MET A 188 -12.14 -15.67 33.85
C MET A 188 -12.43 -15.31 32.39
N LEU A 189 -11.42 -14.88 31.63
CA LEU A 189 -11.53 -14.56 30.20
C LEU A 189 -11.90 -15.80 29.38
N VAL A 190 -11.20 -16.92 29.59
CA VAL A 190 -11.48 -18.18 28.89
C VAL A 190 -12.87 -18.71 29.25
N ALA A 191 -13.26 -18.62 30.53
CA ALA A 191 -14.60 -18.99 30.97
C ALA A 191 -15.69 -18.11 30.34
N GLY A 192 -15.47 -16.79 30.27
CA GLY A 192 -16.38 -15.84 29.63
C GLY A 192 -16.54 -16.08 28.13
N MET A 193 -15.43 -16.31 27.42
CA MET A 193 -15.44 -16.65 26.00
C MET A 193 -16.20 -17.97 25.75
N GLY A 194 -15.99 -18.96 26.62
CA GLY A 194 -16.74 -20.22 26.57
C GLY A 194 -18.25 -20.05 26.74
N ALA A 195 -18.67 -19.19 27.68
CA ALA A 195 -20.08 -18.88 27.89
C ALA A 195 -20.71 -18.19 26.68
N ILE A 196 -20.00 -17.26 26.04
CA ILE A 196 -20.45 -16.57 24.82
C ILE A 196 -20.60 -17.56 23.66
N VAL A 197 -19.60 -18.41 23.42
CA VAL A 197 -19.66 -19.42 22.35
C VAL A 197 -20.80 -20.42 22.61
N ALA A 198 -21.01 -20.85 23.84
CA ALA A 198 -22.13 -21.71 24.21
C ALA A 198 -23.49 -21.02 23.96
N LEU A 199 -23.62 -19.74 24.32
CA LEU A 199 -24.81 -18.94 24.08
C LEU A 199 -25.11 -18.79 22.59
N ILE A 200 -24.10 -18.46 21.79
CA ILE A 200 -24.22 -18.36 20.33
C ILE A 200 -24.61 -19.72 19.74
N THR A 201 -24.00 -20.80 20.19
CA THR A 201 -24.31 -22.16 19.71
C THR A 201 -25.76 -22.53 20.00
N VAL A 202 -26.26 -22.21 21.20
CA VAL A 202 -27.67 -22.43 21.56
C VAL A 202 -28.59 -21.53 20.73
N LEU A 203 -28.22 -20.27 20.51
CA LEU A 203 -28.99 -19.32 19.70
C LEU A 203 -29.09 -19.79 18.24
N VAL A 204 -27.97 -20.21 17.64
CA VAL A 204 -27.90 -20.75 16.28
C VAL A 204 -28.72 -22.04 16.17
N ALA A 205 -28.61 -22.95 17.14
CA ALA A 205 -29.43 -24.17 17.16
C ALA A 205 -30.94 -23.87 17.30
N HIS A 206 -31.29 -22.79 18.03
CA HIS A 206 -32.68 -22.38 18.19
C HIS A 206 -33.24 -21.68 16.95
N LEU A 207 -32.43 -20.83 16.30
CA LEU A 207 -32.77 -20.14 15.06
C LEU A 207 -32.83 -21.08 13.86
N SER A 208 -31.92 -22.06 13.78
CA SER A 208 -31.93 -23.05 12.70
C SER A 208 -33.18 -23.93 12.76
N TRP A 209 -33.63 -24.31 13.96
CA TRP A 209 -34.86 -25.08 14.14
C TRP A 209 -36.11 -24.28 13.79
N ARG A 210 -36.16 -22.98 14.11
CA ARG A 210 -37.27 -22.09 13.70
C ARG A 210 -37.28 -21.86 12.18
N GLY A 211 -36.13 -21.56 11.59
CA GLY A 211 -35.99 -21.33 10.15
C GLY A 211 -36.32 -22.56 9.30
N TRP A 212 -35.96 -23.76 9.76
CA TRP A 212 -36.32 -25.00 9.05
C TRP A 212 -37.81 -25.35 9.13
N VAL A 213 -38.46 -25.11 10.28
CA VAL A 213 -39.89 -25.42 10.47
C VAL A 213 -40.78 -24.42 9.71
N GLU A 214 -40.36 -23.17 9.59
CA GLU A 214 -41.03 -22.16 8.76
C GLU A 214 -40.79 -22.38 7.26
N GLY A 215 -39.56 -22.71 6.85
CA GLY A 215 -39.23 -23.08 5.47
C GLY A 215 -39.95 -24.35 5.00
N ALA A 216 -40.08 -25.37 5.86
CA ALA A 216 -40.82 -26.59 5.52
C ALA A 216 -42.34 -26.37 5.40
N ARG A 217 -42.91 -25.44 6.18
CA ARG A 217 -44.34 -25.05 6.06
C ARG A 217 -44.62 -24.18 4.84
N ALA A 218 -43.67 -23.34 4.43
CA ALA A 218 -43.75 -22.54 3.20
C ALA A 218 -43.60 -23.42 1.94
N PHE A 219 -42.71 -24.41 1.98
CA PHE A 219 -42.52 -25.38 0.90
C PHE A 219 -43.76 -26.26 0.66
N LEU A 220 -44.46 -26.67 1.74
CA LEU A 220 -45.72 -27.40 1.65
C LEU A 220 -46.91 -26.56 1.16
N ARG A 221 -46.77 -25.23 1.03
CA ARG A 221 -47.80 -24.32 0.49
C ARG A 221 -47.45 -23.75 -0.89
N GLY A 222 -46.29 -24.08 -1.45
CA GLY A 222 -45.94 -23.77 -2.84
C GLY A 222 -45.57 -22.32 -3.15
N GLU A 223 -45.13 -21.52 -2.17
CA GLU A 223 -44.68 -20.14 -2.41
C GLU A 223 -43.15 -20.04 -2.37
N GLY A 224 -42.56 -19.49 -3.44
CA GLY A 224 -41.12 -19.36 -3.66
C GLY A 224 -40.42 -18.34 -2.74
N LEU A 225 -39.15 -18.62 -2.47
CA LEU A 225 -38.26 -17.96 -1.51
C LEU A 225 -37.69 -16.61 -2.01
N VAL A 226 -38.48 -15.53 -2.11
CA VAL A 226 -37.90 -14.16 -2.16
C VAL A 226 -38.84 -13.10 -1.57
N ARG A 227 -38.46 -12.53 -0.42
CA ARG A 227 -38.65 -11.09 -0.14
C ARG A 227 -37.41 -10.52 0.57
N PRO A 228 -36.88 -9.36 0.16
CA PRO A 228 -35.70 -8.77 0.76
C PRO A 228 -36.04 -8.06 2.09
N PHE A 229 -35.14 -8.17 3.06
CA PHE A 229 -35.10 -7.31 4.23
C PHE A 229 -34.78 -5.87 3.78
N GLU A 230 -35.73 -4.95 3.91
CA GLU A 230 -35.48 -3.51 3.85
C GLU A 230 -35.51 -2.90 5.26
N ARG A 231 -34.57 -1.96 5.47
CA ARG A 231 -34.28 -1.11 6.64
C ARG A 231 -33.23 -1.63 7.62
N THR A 232 -32.02 -1.08 7.50
CA THR A 232 -30.95 -1.13 8.49
C THR A 232 -31.00 0.14 9.34
N ASP A 233 -30.85 0.00 10.66
CA ASP A 233 -30.83 1.08 11.66
C ASP A 233 -29.67 2.07 11.44
N PRO A 234 -29.85 3.39 11.64
CA PRO A 234 -28.79 4.41 11.45
C PRO A 234 -27.53 4.20 12.30
N ASP A 235 -27.65 3.50 13.44
CA ASP A 235 -26.57 3.34 14.41
C ASP A 235 -25.53 2.27 14.03
N ILE A 236 -25.83 1.40 13.06
CA ILE A 236 -24.91 0.32 12.62
C ILE A 236 -24.21 0.67 11.29
N ALA A 237 -24.57 1.77 10.65
CA ALA A 237 -23.97 2.21 9.39
C ALA A 237 -22.42 2.37 9.46
N PRO A 238 -21.82 2.90 10.55
CA PRO A 238 -20.37 2.98 10.67
C PRO A 238 -19.73 1.59 10.79
N LEU A 239 -20.31 0.71 11.62
CA LEU A 239 -19.80 -0.64 11.85
C LEU A 239 -19.86 -1.52 10.58
N VAL A 240 -20.89 -1.31 9.75
CA VAL A 240 -21.02 -1.98 8.46
C VAL A 240 -19.98 -1.47 7.45
N SER A 241 -19.60 -0.19 7.52
CA SER A 241 -18.51 0.36 6.72
C SER A 241 -17.16 -0.28 7.11
N ASP A 242 -16.86 -0.32 8.41
CA ASP A 242 -15.62 -0.90 8.94
C ASP A 242 -15.53 -2.40 8.66
N MET A 243 -16.64 -3.13 8.83
CA MET A 243 -16.71 -4.55 8.50
C MET A 243 -16.55 -4.79 6.99
N ARG A 244 -17.09 -3.93 6.12
CA ARG A 244 -16.86 -4.01 4.67
C ARG A 244 -15.41 -3.70 4.31
N GLN A 245 -14.77 -2.76 5.01
CA GLN A 245 -13.36 -2.43 4.81
C GLN A 245 -12.47 -3.60 5.23
N LEU A 246 -12.73 -4.21 6.39
CA LEU A 246 -12.05 -5.42 6.86
C LEU A 246 -12.27 -6.61 5.93
N LEU A 247 -13.50 -6.82 5.44
CA LEU A 247 -13.78 -7.90 4.47
C LEU A 247 -13.05 -7.70 3.14
N ARG A 248 -12.91 -6.45 2.66
CA ARG A 248 -12.08 -6.14 1.50
C ARG A 248 -10.60 -6.39 1.77
N GLN A 249 -10.11 -5.99 2.94
CA GLN A 249 -8.71 -6.19 3.35
C GLN A 249 -8.38 -7.69 3.46
N VAL A 250 -9.25 -8.49 4.09
CA VAL A 250 -9.10 -9.95 4.21
C VAL A 250 -9.21 -10.65 2.86
N ASN A 251 -10.08 -10.18 1.95
CA ASN A 251 -10.15 -10.72 0.60
C ASN A 251 -8.92 -10.36 -0.23
N GLU A 252 -8.37 -9.15 -0.08
CA GLU A 252 -7.12 -8.77 -0.74
C GLU A 252 -5.94 -9.57 -0.19
N GLU A 253 -5.83 -9.76 1.14
CA GLU A 253 -4.82 -10.63 1.76
C GLU A 253 -4.91 -12.09 1.27
N ARG A 254 -6.11 -12.68 1.21
CA ARG A 254 -6.30 -14.03 0.65
C ARG A 254 -5.94 -14.12 -0.82
N ARG A 255 -6.22 -13.07 -1.59
CA ARG A 255 -5.90 -13.01 -3.03
C ARG A 255 -4.40 -12.81 -3.25
N ILE A 256 -3.75 -11.99 -2.44
CA ILE A 256 -2.28 -11.83 -2.39
C ILE A 256 -1.63 -13.18 -2.13
N LEU A 257 -2.09 -13.94 -1.12
CA LEU A 257 -1.56 -15.27 -0.78
C LEU A 257 -1.74 -16.32 -1.89
N HIS A 258 -2.83 -16.26 -2.65
CA HIS A 258 -3.04 -17.17 -3.79
C HIS A 258 -2.14 -16.79 -4.98
N ASP A 259 -1.97 -15.49 -5.23
CA ASP A 259 -1.17 -14.95 -6.34
C ASP A 259 0.35 -14.98 -6.09
N THR A 260 0.84 -15.07 -4.84
CA THR A 260 2.30 -15.14 -4.54
C THR A 260 2.94 -16.44 -5.04
N THR A 261 2.14 -17.45 -5.40
CA THR A 261 2.64 -18.72 -5.94
C THR A 261 2.95 -18.69 -7.44
N ILE A 262 2.55 -17.62 -8.15
CA ILE A 262 2.75 -17.47 -9.59
C ILE A 262 3.86 -16.47 -9.85
N GLU A 263 4.93 -16.93 -10.48
CA GLU A 263 5.96 -16.02 -10.98
C GLU A 263 5.47 -15.32 -12.26
N TRP A 264 5.31 -14.00 -12.18
CA TRP A 264 4.74 -13.19 -13.26
C TRP A 264 5.80 -12.82 -14.30
N ARG A 265 5.80 -13.57 -15.42
CA ARG A 265 6.71 -13.42 -16.57
C ARG A 265 5.95 -13.25 -17.89
N PRO A 266 6.60 -12.82 -19.00
CA PRO A 266 5.97 -12.75 -20.32
C PRO A 266 5.30 -14.07 -20.74
N GLU A 267 5.92 -15.21 -20.42
CA GLU A 267 5.45 -16.55 -20.75
C GLU A 267 4.15 -16.89 -20.01
N THR A 268 4.08 -16.56 -18.71
CA THR A 268 2.88 -16.72 -17.88
C THR A 268 1.71 -15.93 -18.46
N LEU A 269 1.97 -14.67 -18.86
CA LEU A 269 0.94 -13.81 -19.46
C LEU A 269 0.45 -14.36 -20.80
N ARG A 270 1.35 -14.87 -21.66
CA ARG A 270 1.01 -15.54 -22.92
C ARG A 270 0.14 -16.77 -22.69
N LEU A 271 0.49 -17.60 -21.71
CA LEU A 271 -0.25 -18.81 -21.37
C LEU A 271 -1.67 -18.47 -20.89
N LEU A 272 -1.81 -17.47 -20.02
CA LEU A 272 -3.11 -16.98 -19.56
C LEU A 272 -4.01 -16.52 -20.71
N LEU A 273 -3.47 -15.75 -21.66
CA LEU A 273 -4.23 -15.30 -22.83
C LEU A 273 -4.71 -16.47 -23.70
N ARG A 274 -3.85 -17.48 -23.91
CA ARG A 274 -4.19 -18.68 -24.68
C ARG A 274 -5.27 -19.51 -23.99
N GLU A 275 -5.14 -19.75 -22.68
CA GLU A 275 -6.05 -20.63 -21.93
C GLU A 275 -7.40 -19.97 -21.59
N HIS A 276 -7.39 -18.71 -21.17
CA HIS A 276 -8.56 -18.07 -20.56
C HIS A 276 -9.32 -17.13 -21.50
N LEU A 277 -8.68 -16.71 -22.59
CA LEU A 277 -9.24 -15.81 -23.59
C LEU A 277 -9.14 -16.44 -24.99
N TYR A 278 -9.02 -17.77 -25.09
CA TYR A 278 -9.11 -18.59 -26.32
C TYR A 278 -8.27 -18.11 -27.51
N GLY A 279 -7.14 -17.44 -27.26
CA GLY A 279 -6.29 -16.90 -28.32
C GLY A 279 -6.87 -15.66 -29.01
N ASP A 280 -7.72 -14.89 -28.33
CA ASP A 280 -8.33 -13.68 -28.88
C ASP A 280 -7.29 -12.64 -29.29
N GLN A 281 -7.62 -11.94 -30.38
CA GLN A 281 -6.91 -10.75 -30.81
C GLN A 281 -6.93 -9.70 -29.70
N VAL A 282 -5.75 -9.27 -29.27
CA VAL A 282 -5.57 -8.16 -28.33
C VAL A 282 -5.34 -6.88 -29.14
N ILE A 283 -6.16 -5.87 -28.88
CA ILE A 283 -6.04 -4.53 -29.46
C ILE A 283 -5.80 -3.55 -28.32
N VAL A 284 -4.66 -2.87 -28.30
CA VAL A 284 -4.40 -1.75 -27.37
C VAL A 284 -4.70 -0.43 -28.07
N VAL A 285 -5.32 0.50 -27.35
CA VAL A 285 -5.57 1.85 -27.84
C VAL A 285 -5.02 2.87 -26.84
N SER A 286 -4.09 3.72 -27.26
CA SER A 286 -3.55 4.81 -26.44
C SER A 286 -3.28 6.04 -27.29
N ASN A 287 -3.31 7.23 -26.67
CA ASN A 287 -3.06 8.46 -27.42
C ASN A 287 -1.60 8.51 -27.90
N ARG A 288 -0.66 8.18 -27.02
CA ARG A 288 0.77 8.12 -27.36
C ARG A 288 1.13 6.78 -27.99
N GLU A 289 1.92 6.83 -29.05
CA GLU A 289 2.53 5.66 -29.69
C GLU A 289 3.82 5.22 -28.98
N PRO A 290 4.26 3.95 -29.15
CA PRO A 290 5.49 3.45 -28.54
C PRO A 290 6.78 3.84 -29.27
N TYR A 291 6.70 4.18 -30.56
CA TYR A 291 7.84 4.48 -31.42
C TYR A 291 7.51 5.65 -32.33
N ILE A 292 8.32 6.71 -32.27
CA ILE A 292 8.15 7.92 -33.08
C ILE A 292 9.27 7.96 -34.12
N HIS A 293 8.93 8.04 -35.40
CA HIS A 293 9.88 8.24 -36.48
C HIS A 293 9.98 9.73 -36.78
N SER A 294 11.16 10.30 -36.61
CA SER A 294 11.42 11.71 -36.88
C SER A 294 12.58 11.85 -37.86
N ARG A 295 12.53 12.89 -38.69
CA ARG A 295 13.70 13.29 -39.50
C ARG A 295 14.70 14.03 -38.62
N ASN A 296 15.98 13.68 -38.73
CA ASN A 296 17.07 14.48 -38.18
C ASN A 296 17.43 15.63 -39.14
N ASP A 297 18.37 16.49 -38.75
CA ASP A 297 18.82 17.63 -39.56
C ASP A 297 19.41 17.20 -40.92
N ASP A 298 19.97 15.99 -41.00
CA ASP A 298 20.48 15.39 -42.26
C ASP A 298 19.39 14.73 -43.12
N GLY A 299 18.11 14.81 -42.73
CA GLY A 299 16.97 14.22 -43.44
C GLY A 299 16.78 12.71 -43.25
N ARG A 300 17.64 12.04 -42.48
CA ARG A 300 17.54 10.61 -42.14
C ARG A 300 16.45 10.38 -41.10
N ILE A 301 15.75 9.25 -41.23
CA ILE A 301 14.73 8.82 -40.28
C ILE A 301 15.41 8.20 -39.06
N VAL A 302 15.14 8.75 -37.88
CA VAL A 302 15.57 8.23 -36.59
C VAL A 302 14.36 7.83 -35.77
N VAL A 303 14.48 6.70 -35.06
CA VAL A 303 13.43 6.21 -34.17
C VAL A 303 13.70 6.74 -32.76
N LYS A 304 12.72 7.41 -32.18
CA LYS A 304 12.74 7.90 -30.81
C LYS A 304 11.68 7.18 -30.00
N ARG A 305 12.00 6.82 -28.76
CA ARG A 305 11.01 6.35 -27.78
C ARG A 305 10.49 7.54 -26.98
N PRO A 306 9.18 7.76 -26.88
CA PRO A 306 8.64 8.87 -26.10
C PRO A 306 8.83 8.64 -24.61
N ALA A 307 9.08 9.72 -23.87
CA ALA A 307 9.12 9.71 -22.41
C ALA A 307 7.70 9.58 -21.81
N SER A 308 7.15 8.37 -21.82
CA SER A 308 5.81 8.06 -21.31
C SER A 308 5.82 6.78 -20.48
N GLY A 309 5.55 6.91 -19.17
CA GLY A 309 5.47 5.76 -18.26
C GLY A 309 4.40 4.73 -18.67
N LEU A 310 3.30 5.18 -19.28
CA LEU A 310 2.26 4.31 -19.84
C LEU A 310 2.82 3.45 -20.97
N VAL A 311 3.54 4.05 -21.92
CA VAL A 311 4.14 3.33 -23.05
C VAL A 311 5.15 2.30 -22.54
N THR A 312 6.06 2.71 -21.65
CA THR A 312 7.08 1.84 -21.06
C THR A 312 6.46 0.63 -20.34
N ALA A 313 5.31 0.83 -19.68
CA ALA A 313 4.61 -0.23 -18.97
C ALA A 313 3.79 -1.15 -19.91
N VAL A 314 3.10 -0.59 -20.91
CA VAL A 314 2.19 -1.39 -21.75
C VAL A 314 2.92 -2.12 -22.88
N GLU A 315 4.10 -1.65 -23.31
CA GLU A 315 4.85 -2.30 -24.38
C GLU A 315 5.26 -3.76 -24.08
N PRO A 316 5.84 -4.09 -22.92
CA PRO A 316 6.16 -5.48 -22.57
C PRO A 316 4.94 -6.41 -22.65
N VAL A 317 3.76 -5.90 -22.28
CA VAL A 317 2.48 -6.61 -22.40
C VAL A 317 2.16 -6.85 -23.88
N MET A 318 2.28 -5.84 -24.74
CA MET A 318 2.03 -6.00 -26.18
C MET A 318 2.97 -6.97 -26.88
N ARG A 319 4.27 -6.94 -26.54
CA ARG A 319 5.26 -7.90 -27.05
C ARG A 319 4.95 -9.34 -26.59
N ALA A 320 4.36 -9.50 -25.41
CA ALA A 320 3.88 -10.79 -24.96
C ALA A 320 2.67 -11.25 -25.80
N CYS A 321 1.68 -10.38 -26.03
CA CYS A 321 0.41 -10.71 -26.67
C CYS A 321 0.43 -10.85 -28.21
N SER A 322 1.39 -10.24 -28.91
CA SER A 322 1.44 -10.21 -30.39
C SER A 322 0.18 -9.62 -31.06
N GLY A 323 -0.29 -8.47 -30.56
CA GLY A 323 -1.54 -7.82 -30.99
C GLY A 323 -1.38 -6.61 -31.94
N THR A 324 -2.44 -5.81 -32.05
CA THR A 324 -2.39 -4.49 -32.73
C THR A 324 -2.44 -3.37 -31.68
N TRP A 325 -1.52 -2.42 -31.77
CA TRP A 325 -1.55 -1.18 -30.99
C TRP A 325 -2.04 -0.05 -31.89
N ILE A 326 -3.16 0.60 -31.57
CA ILE A 326 -3.67 1.77 -32.27
C ILE A 326 -3.29 3.04 -31.49
N ALA A 327 -2.61 3.99 -32.14
CA ALA A 327 -2.19 5.25 -31.52
C ALA A 327 -2.17 6.43 -32.50
N HIS A 328 -2.04 7.65 -31.99
CA HIS A 328 -1.79 8.84 -32.83
C HIS A 328 -0.32 8.83 -33.29
N GLY A 329 -0.11 8.94 -34.60
CA GLY A 329 1.22 9.11 -35.20
C GLY A 329 1.65 10.58 -35.15
N SER A 330 2.69 10.89 -34.37
CA SER A 330 3.09 12.26 -34.03
C SER A 330 4.44 12.68 -34.62
N GLY A 331 5.20 11.74 -35.19
CA GLY A 331 6.51 11.95 -35.76
C GLY A 331 6.48 12.50 -37.18
N SER A 332 7.46 13.34 -37.50
CA SER A 332 7.59 13.98 -38.82
C SER A 332 7.87 13.01 -39.98
N ALA A 333 8.25 11.77 -39.68
CA ALA A 333 8.49 10.72 -40.67
C ALA A 333 7.58 9.50 -40.49
N ASP A 334 6.59 9.56 -39.60
CA ASP A 334 5.78 8.40 -39.29
C ASP A 334 4.94 7.93 -40.48
N ALA A 335 4.45 8.86 -41.31
CA ALA A 335 3.68 8.54 -42.51
C ALA A 335 4.52 7.84 -43.59
N ASP A 336 5.83 8.09 -43.61
CA ASP A 336 6.75 7.55 -44.62
C ASP A 336 7.09 6.07 -44.38
N VAL A 337 6.93 5.59 -43.15
CA VAL A 337 7.27 4.22 -42.74
C VAL A 337 6.05 3.32 -42.56
N THR A 338 4.84 3.88 -42.73
CA THR A 338 3.58 3.13 -42.63
C THR A 338 3.06 2.69 -43.99
N ASP A 339 2.29 1.60 -44.01
CA ASP A 339 1.50 1.24 -45.19
C ASP A 339 0.30 2.18 -45.40
N LYS A 340 -0.54 1.89 -46.42
CA LYS A 340 -1.71 2.70 -46.77
C LYS A 340 -2.78 2.74 -45.68
N GLN A 341 -2.77 1.77 -44.75
CA GLN A 341 -3.69 1.66 -43.63
C GLN A 341 -3.10 2.24 -42.34
N GLY A 342 -1.88 2.75 -42.39
CA GLY A 342 -1.17 3.34 -41.25
C GLY A 342 -0.42 2.31 -40.41
N HIS A 343 -0.19 1.09 -40.90
CA HIS A 343 0.47 0.03 -40.13
C HIS A 343 2.00 0.06 -40.29
N VAL A 344 2.69 -0.24 -39.19
CA VAL A 344 4.13 -0.50 -39.14
C VAL A 344 4.40 -1.64 -38.16
N ALA A 345 5.35 -2.52 -38.51
CA ALA A 345 5.75 -3.61 -37.62
C ALA A 345 6.77 -3.09 -36.60
N VAL A 346 6.57 -3.40 -35.31
CA VAL A 346 7.39 -2.89 -34.20
C VAL A 346 7.66 -3.97 -33.16
N PRO A 347 8.73 -3.87 -32.34
CA PRO A 347 9.85 -2.91 -32.41
C PRO A 347 10.64 -2.97 -33.73
N PRO A 348 11.29 -1.87 -34.16
CA PRO A 348 12.03 -1.82 -35.43
C PRO A 348 13.10 -2.92 -35.58
N ASP A 349 13.81 -3.24 -34.50
CA ASP A 349 14.94 -4.19 -34.55
C ASP A 349 14.48 -5.66 -34.52
N ASN A 350 13.32 -5.93 -33.90
CA ASN A 350 12.75 -7.28 -33.79
C ASN A 350 11.21 -7.20 -33.75
N PRO A 351 10.55 -7.13 -34.91
CA PRO A 351 9.11 -6.92 -34.98
C PRO A 351 8.33 -8.05 -34.30
N SER A 352 7.48 -7.70 -33.35
CA SER A 352 6.70 -8.66 -32.54
C SER A 352 5.21 -8.31 -32.44
N TYR A 353 4.81 -7.08 -32.79
CA TYR A 353 3.42 -6.66 -32.88
C TYR A 353 3.24 -5.57 -33.94
N THR A 354 1.99 -5.25 -34.28
CA THR A 354 1.68 -4.21 -35.28
C THR A 354 1.27 -2.92 -34.59
N LEU A 355 1.85 -1.79 -35.00
CA LEU A 355 1.39 -0.45 -34.62
C LEU A 355 0.58 0.14 -35.78
N ARG A 356 -0.68 0.50 -35.53
CA ARG A 356 -1.54 1.27 -36.43
C ARG A 356 -1.57 2.73 -35.98
N ARG A 357 -1.10 3.61 -36.84
CA ARG A 357 -1.14 5.06 -36.63
C ARG A 357 -2.41 5.66 -37.20
N LEU A 358 -2.99 6.56 -36.43
CA LEU A 358 -4.04 7.46 -36.88
C LEU A 358 -3.46 8.87 -36.97
N TRP A 359 -3.90 9.61 -37.97
CA TRP A 359 -3.47 10.99 -38.21
C TRP A 359 -4.53 11.94 -37.66
N LEU A 360 -4.09 12.90 -36.84
CA LEU A 360 -4.92 14.01 -36.38
C LEU A 360 -4.56 15.25 -37.17
N SER A 361 -5.57 16.04 -37.53
CA SER A 361 -5.32 17.41 -38.02
C SER A 361 -4.83 18.31 -36.87
N GLU A 362 -4.20 19.43 -37.20
CA GLU A 362 -3.76 20.41 -36.20
C GLU A 362 -4.92 20.95 -35.34
N GLU A 363 -6.11 21.11 -35.94
CA GLU A 363 -7.31 21.55 -35.24
C GLU A 363 -7.78 20.50 -34.23
N GLU A 364 -7.81 19.23 -34.64
CA GLU A 364 -8.14 18.11 -33.76
C GLU A 364 -7.11 17.98 -32.63
N GLU A 365 -5.81 18.03 -32.94
CA GLU A 365 -4.78 17.97 -31.89
C GLU A 365 -4.91 19.13 -30.90
N ARG A 366 -5.19 20.34 -31.39
CA ARG A 366 -5.42 21.51 -30.53
C ARG A 366 -6.64 21.34 -29.64
N GLY A 367 -7.79 20.97 -30.18
CA GLY A 367 -9.04 20.86 -29.42
C GLY A 367 -9.09 19.63 -28.51
N TYR A 368 -8.72 18.45 -29.02
CA TYR A 368 -8.77 17.20 -28.25
C TYR A 368 -7.61 17.04 -27.28
N TYR A 369 -6.36 17.19 -27.75
CA TYR A 369 -5.19 16.87 -26.93
C TYR A 369 -4.83 18.04 -26.03
N PHE A 370 -4.60 19.22 -26.59
CA PHE A 370 -4.20 20.38 -25.79
C PHE A 370 -5.37 20.96 -24.98
N GLY A 371 -6.53 21.16 -25.61
CA GLY A 371 -7.74 21.68 -24.97
C GLY A 371 -8.37 20.68 -24.00
N PHE A 372 -9.28 19.84 -24.49
CA PHE A 372 -10.15 19.03 -23.62
C PHE A 372 -9.37 18.10 -22.68
N ALA A 373 -8.38 17.38 -23.21
CA ALA A 373 -7.64 16.40 -22.42
C ALA A 373 -6.68 17.07 -21.41
N ASN A 374 -5.86 18.05 -21.83
CA ASN A 374 -4.78 18.59 -21.00
C ASN A 374 -5.09 19.92 -20.29
N GLU A 375 -5.95 20.79 -20.82
CA GLU A 375 -6.47 21.97 -20.09
C GLU A 375 -7.78 21.65 -19.33
N GLY A 376 -8.55 20.65 -19.77
CA GLY A 376 -9.81 20.24 -19.13
C GLY A 376 -9.63 19.09 -18.14
N LEU A 377 -9.49 17.85 -18.63
CA LEU A 377 -9.50 16.64 -17.81
C LEU A 377 -8.29 16.50 -16.89
N TRP A 378 -7.08 16.85 -17.36
CA TRP A 378 -5.86 16.73 -16.57
C TRP A 378 -5.93 17.53 -15.25
N PRO A 379 -6.17 18.87 -15.25
CA PRO A 379 -6.37 19.62 -14.02
C PRO A 379 -7.64 19.24 -13.25
N LEU A 380 -8.72 18.81 -13.92
CA LEU A 380 -9.92 18.33 -13.24
C LEU A 380 -9.61 17.13 -12.33
N CYS A 381 -8.79 16.20 -12.84
CA CYS A 381 -8.48 14.95 -12.15
C CYS A 381 -7.32 15.10 -11.17
N HIS A 382 -6.37 16.00 -11.44
CA HIS A 382 -5.29 16.32 -10.53
C HIS A 382 -5.64 17.57 -9.71
N ILE A 383 -6.10 17.36 -8.49
CA ILE A 383 -6.34 18.41 -7.47
C ILE A 383 -4.99 19.07 -7.06
N ALA A 384 -4.40 19.84 -7.97
CA ALA A 384 -3.10 20.51 -7.88
C ALA A 384 -3.22 22.02 -8.14
N HIS A 385 -4.38 22.59 -7.76
CA HIS A 385 -4.66 24.04 -7.78
C HIS A 385 -4.62 24.76 -9.14
N VAL A 386 -4.58 24.03 -10.26
CA VAL A 386 -4.82 24.58 -11.60
C VAL A 386 -6.29 24.37 -11.96
N ARG A 387 -6.95 25.44 -12.42
CA ARG A 387 -8.39 25.39 -12.75
C ARG A 387 -8.59 24.72 -14.12
N PRO A 388 -9.49 23.74 -14.25
CA PRO A 388 -9.80 23.16 -15.54
C PRO A 388 -10.55 24.15 -16.45
N ILE A 389 -10.24 24.12 -17.74
CA ILE A 389 -10.86 24.93 -18.77
C ILE A 389 -11.67 24.02 -19.71
N PHE A 390 -12.92 24.38 -19.93
CA PHE A 390 -13.85 23.63 -20.77
C PHE A 390 -14.40 24.56 -21.86
N ARG A 391 -14.22 24.16 -23.12
CA ARG A 391 -14.75 24.87 -24.30
C ARG A 391 -15.54 23.87 -25.14
N GLU A 392 -16.68 24.29 -25.69
CA GLU A 392 -17.55 23.41 -26.47
C GLU A 392 -16.85 22.90 -27.74
N ALA A 393 -16.10 23.75 -28.43
CA ALA A 393 -15.30 23.35 -29.59
C ALA A 393 -14.27 22.26 -29.24
N ASP A 394 -13.62 22.34 -28.06
CA ASP A 394 -12.65 21.33 -27.61
C ASP A 394 -13.35 19.98 -27.37
N TRP A 395 -14.57 20.01 -26.83
CA TRP A 395 -15.40 18.81 -26.63
C TRP A 395 -15.82 18.16 -27.96
N GLU A 396 -16.22 18.95 -28.94
CA GLU A 396 -16.59 18.44 -30.27
C GLU A 396 -15.41 17.70 -30.91
N GLN A 397 -14.20 18.28 -30.82
CA GLN A 397 -12.97 17.63 -31.27
C GLN A 397 -12.68 16.37 -30.45
N TYR A 398 -12.88 16.40 -29.13
CA TYR A 398 -12.70 15.23 -28.27
C TYR A 398 -13.61 14.06 -28.65
N LEU A 399 -14.88 14.35 -28.95
CA LEU A 399 -15.84 13.38 -29.44
C LEU A 399 -15.47 12.85 -30.84
N ALA A 400 -15.08 13.74 -31.77
CA ALA A 400 -14.69 13.37 -33.13
C ALA A 400 -13.48 12.42 -33.13
N VAL A 401 -12.45 12.74 -32.33
CA VAL A 401 -11.26 11.89 -32.20
C VAL A 401 -11.62 10.53 -31.58
N ASN A 402 -12.41 10.50 -30.51
CA ASN A 402 -12.87 9.24 -29.90
C ASN A 402 -13.64 8.35 -30.90
N LYS A 403 -14.49 8.94 -31.76
CA LYS A 403 -15.18 8.22 -32.84
C LYS A 403 -14.22 7.63 -33.86
N ARG A 404 -13.23 8.40 -34.33
CA ARG A 404 -12.21 7.92 -35.29
C ARG A 404 -11.40 6.75 -34.72
N PHE A 405 -11.01 6.82 -33.45
CA PHE A 405 -10.33 5.70 -32.79
C PHE A 405 -11.25 4.48 -32.66
N ALA A 406 -12.54 4.67 -32.37
CA ALA A 406 -13.51 3.58 -32.37
C ALA A 406 -13.67 2.93 -33.76
N ASP A 407 -13.66 3.72 -34.84
CA ASP A 407 -13.71 3.21 -36.22
C ASP A 407 -12.47 2.37 -36.54
N ALA A 408 -11.29 2.82 -36.09
CA ALA A 408 -10.04 2.08 -36.26
C ALA A 408 -10.05 0.74 -35.53
N VAL A 409 -10.54 0.70 -34.28
CA VAL A 409 -10.68 -0.56 -33.51
C VAL A 409 -11.59 -1.55 -34.24
N VAL A 410 -12.73 -1.08 -34.75
CA VAL A 410 -13.67 -1.94 -35.49
C VAL A 410 -13.04 -2.46 -36.79
N ALA A 411 -12.29 -1.62 -37.50
CA ALA A 411 -11.58 -2.03 -38.70
C ALA A 411 -10.45 -3.04 -38.44
N GLU A 412 -9.81 -2.99 -37.27
CA GLU A 412 -8.80 -3.98 -36.86
C GLU A 412 -9.40 -5.28 -36.34
N ALA A 413 -10.62 -5.26 -35.80
CA ALA A 413 -11.25 -6.41 -35.17
C ALA A 413 -11.50 -7.54 -36.19
N ARG A 414 -10.80 -8.66 -36.02
CA ARG A 414 -10.92 -9.88 -36.85
C ARG A 414 -11.92 -10.87 -36.28
N THR A 415 -12.28 -10.73 -35.01
CA THR A 415 -13.26 -11.58 -34.31
C THR A 415 -14.44 -10.75 -33.82
N ARG A 416 -15.52 -11.42 -33.39
CA ARG A 416 -16.71 -10.74 -32.85
C ARG A 416 -16.54 -10.31 -31.39
N ASP A 417 -15.61 -10.95 -30.69
CA ASP A 417 -15.34 -10.79 -29.26
C ASP A 417 -13.85 -10.51 -28.94
N PRO A 418 -13.21 -9.52 -29.61
CA PRO A 418 -11.81 -9.20 -29.37
C PRO A 418 -11.60 -8.64 -27.97
N VAL A 419 -10.37 -8.72 -27.46
CA VAL A 419 -9.97 -8.06 -26.21
C VAL A 419 -9.41 -6.68 -26.56
N VAL A 420 -10.09 -5.63 -26.13
CA VAL A 420 -9.70 -4.24 -26.39
C VAL A 420 -9.28 -3.56 -25.10
N LEU A 421 -8.03 -3.13 -25.04
CA LEU A 421 -7.39 -2.44 -23.93
C LEU A 421 -7.36 -0.94 -24.21
N VAL A 422 -8.31 -0.19 -23.67
CA VAL A 422 -8.41 1.28 -23.83
C VAL A 422 -7.60 1.95 -22.72
N GLN A 423 -6.66 2.81 -23.12
CA GLN A 423 -5.72 3.43 -22.19
C GLN A 423 -6.01 4.93 -22.03
N ASP A 424 -6.35 5.27 -20.79
CA ASP A 424 -6.27 6.60 -20.20
C ASP A 424 -7.34 7.64 -20.58
N TYR A 425 -7.28 8.79 -19.89
CA TYR A 425 -8.27 9.89 -19.91
C TYR A 425 -8.54 10.52 -21.27
N HIS A 426 -7.69 10.27 -22.26
CA HIS A 426 -7.91 10.73 -23.62
C HIS A 426 -9.10 10.02 -24.29
N PHE A 427 -9.50 8.84 -23.78
CA PHE A 427 -10.48 7.98 -24.43
C PHE A 427 -11.64 7.60 -23.51
N ALA A 428 -12.19 8.56 -22.77
CA ALA A 428 -13.30 8.30 -21.86
C ALA A 428 -14.58 7.82 -22.59
N LEU A 429 -14.79 8.24 -23.85
CA LEU A 429 -15.99 7.90 -24.63
C LEU A 429 -15.83 6.62 -25.46
N LEU A 430 -14.58 6.29 -25.77
CA LEU A 430 -14.22 5.18 -26.65
C LEU A 430 -14.83 3.82 -26.24
N PRO A 431 -14.91 3.43 -24.94
CA PRO A 431 -15.43 2.12 -24.57
C PRO A 431 -16.89 1.93 -24.99
N ARG A 432 -17.75 2.94 -24.77
CA ARG A 432 -19.14 2.92 -25.22
C ARG A 432 -19.24 2.85 -26.75
N LEU A 433 -18.46 3.66 -27.47
CA LEU A 433 -18.47 3.71 -28.93
C LEU A 433 -18.04 2.37 -29.56
N ILE A 434 -17.03 1.70 -28.99
CA ILE A 434 -16.63 0.35 -29.41
C ILE A 434 -17.76 -0.64 -29.11
N ARG A 435 -18.32 -0.58 -27.90
CA ARG A 435 -19.35 -1.50 -27.41
C ARG A 435 -20.63 -1.48 -28.25
N GLU A 436 -21.01 -0.34 -28.80
CA GLU A 436 -22.16 -0.19 -29.70
C GLU A 436 -21.98 -0.96 -31.01
N ARG A 437 -20.74 -1.07 -31.50
CA ARG A 437 -20.39 -1.68 -32.79
C ARG A 437 -19.88 -3.11 -32.65
N LEU A 438 -19.24 -3.42 -31.53
CA LEU A 438 -18.75 -4.75 -31.14
C LEU A 438 -19.36 -5.15 -29.78
N PRO A 439 -20.64 -5.57 -29.75
CA PRO A 439 -21.36 -5.84 -28.49
C PRO A 439 -20.73 -6.95 -27.64
N GLN A 440 -19.99 -7.89 -28.25
CA GLN A 440 -19.37 -9.03 -27.58
C GLN A 440 -17.89 -8.81 -27.22
N ALA A 441 -17.30 -7.66 -27.57
CA ALA A 441 -15.90 -7.37 -27.25
C ALA A 441 -15.64 -7.40 -25.74
N THR A 442 -14.46 -7.81 -25.31
CA THR A 442 -14.04 -7.65 -23.93
C THR A 442 -13.28 -6.34 -23.83
N ILE A 443 -13.90 -5.31 -23.25
CA ILE A 443 -13.33 -3.96 -23.23
C ILE A 443 -12.80 -3.70 -21.83
N ILE A 444 -11.49 -3.54 -21.71
CA ILE A 444 -10.79 -3.24 -20.48
C ILE A 444 -10.28 -1.81 -20.61
N THR A 445 -10.85 -0.91 -19.84
CA THR A 445 -10.40 0.49 -19.80
C THR A 445 -9.58 0.69 -18.55
N PHE A 446 -8.40 1.28 -18.69
CA PHE A 446 -7.55 1.60 -17.54
C PHE A 446 -7.29 3.12 -17.47
N TRP A 447 -7.62 3.71 -16.33
CA TRP A 447 -7.47 5.15 -16.07
C TRP A 447 -6.18 5.40 -15.27
N HIS A 448 -5.17 6.01 -15.91
CA HIS A 448 -3.80 6.09 -15.35
C HIS A 448 -3.56 7.32 -14.48
N ILE A 449 -4.39 8.35 -14.62
CA ILE A 449 -4.33 9.53 -13.75
C ILE A 449 -5.22 9.31 -12.51
N PRO A 450 -5.15 10.18 -11.49
CA PRO A 450 -6.10 10.09 -10.39
C PRO A 450 -7.56 10.21 -10.86
N TRP A 451 -8.49 9.66 -10.09
CA TRP A 451 -9.91 9.97 -10.26
C TRP A 451 -10.38 10.91 -9.14
N PRO A 452 -10.91 12.10 -9.47
CA PRO A 452 -11.25 13.11 -8.48
C PRO A 452 -12.51 12.74 -7.70
N ASN A 453 -12.72 13.39 -6.55
CA ASN A 453 -13.98 13.25 -5.80
C ASN A 453 -15.18 13.77 -6.63
N PRO A 454 -16.42 13.34 -6.30
CA PRO A 454 -17.61 13.72 -7.07
C PRO A 454 -17.86 15.23 -7.16
N GLU A 455 -17.50 15.99 -6.13
CA GLU A 455 -17.62 17.46 -6.12
C GLU A 455 -16.75 18.10 -7.19
N SER A 456 -15.48 17.71 -7.25
CA SER A 456 -14.53 18.24 -8.23
C SER A 456 -14.89 17.74 -9.63
N PHE A 457 -15.24 16.45 -9.77
CA PHE A 457 -15.69 15.90 -11.06
C PHE A 457 -16.94 16.62 -11.60
N GLY A 458 -17.84 17.05 -10.71
CA GLY A 458 -19.06 17.79 -11.05
C GLY A 458 -18.82 19.12 -11.77
N ILE A 459 -17.60 19.66 -11.76
CA ILE A 459 -17.22 20.87 -12.51
C ILE A 459 -17.29 20.63 -14.02
N CYS A 460 -17.09 19.39 -14.49
CA CYS A 460 -17.12 19.07 -15.91
C CYS A 460 -18.55 19.19 -16.49
N PRO A 461 -18.77 19.99 -17.55
CA PRO A 461 -20.07 20.10 -18.20
C PRO A 461 -20.57 18.76 -18.76
N TRP A 462 -19.68 17.97 -19.37
CA TRP A 462 -19.96 16.68 -20.01
C TRP A 462 -19.70 15.46 -19.12
N ARG A 463 -19.86 15.64 -17.80
CA ARG A 463 -19.62 14.59 -16.80
C ARG A 463 -20.46 13.33 -17.05
N THR A 464 -21.70 13.50 -17.51
CA THR A 464 -22.63 12.39 -17.78
C THR A 464 -22.10 11.55 -18.92
N GLU A 465 -21.77 12.19 -20.05
CA GLU A 465 -21.26 11.54 -21.26
C GLU A 465 -19.94 10.81 -21.02
N ILE A 466 -19.06 11.38 -20.19
CA ILE A 466 -17.81 10.75 -19.76
C ILE A 466 -18.09 9.47 -18.95
N LEU A 467 -18.97 9.54 -17.94
CA LEU A 467 -19.30 8.39 -17.11
C LEU A 467 -19.98 7.29 -17.94
N GLU A 468 -20.94 7.64 -18.80
CA GLU A 468 -21.58 6.70 -19.73
C GLU A 468 -20.58 6.08 -20.70
N GLY A 469 -19.64 6.88 -21.19
CA GLY A 469 -18.52 6.44 -22.02
C GLY A 469 -17.70 5.33 -21.35
N LEU A 470 -17.28 5.58 -20.11
CA LEU A 470 -16.47 4.66 -19.31
C LEU A 470 -17.24 3.39 -18.92
N LEU A 471 -18.55 3.49 -18.66
CA LEU A 471 -19.44 2.36 -18.39
C LEU A 471 -19.72 1.48 -19.62
N GLY A 472 -19.19 1.81 -20.80
CA GLY A 472 -19.11 0.88 -21.94
C GLY A 472 -18.14 -0.29 -21.72
N SER A 473 -17.30 -0.20 -20.68
CA SER A 473 -16.25 -1.18 -20.35
C SER A 473 -16.81 -2.44 -19.69
N THR A 474 -16.14 -3.56 -19.92
CA THR A 474 -16.30 -4.80 -19.13
C THR A 474 -15.60 -4.63 -17.77
N ILE A 475 -14.33 -4.22 -17.81
CA ILE A 475 -13.54 -3.85 -16.62
C ILE A 475 -13.15 -2.37 -16.75
N LEU A 476 -13.36 -1.60 -15.69
CA LEU A 476 -12.79 -0.27 -15.53
C LEU A 476 -11.77 -0.30 -14.38
N GLY A 477 -10.50 -0.17 -14.75
CA GLY A 477 -9.36 -0.24 -13.85
C GLY A 477 -8.88 1.14 -13.40
N PHE A 478 -8.52 1.25 -12.13
CA PHE A 478 -7.82 2.41 -11.56
C PHE A 478 -6.56 1.95 -10.81
N HIS A 479 -5.69 2.89 -10.43
CA HIS A 479 -4.51 2.55 -9.64
C HIS A 479 -4.78 2.21 -8.17
N THR A 480 -5.73 2.89 -7.54
CA THR A 480 -5.93 2.82 -6.09
C THR A 480 -7.39 2.51 -5.74
N PRO A 481 -7.65 1.87 -4.59
CA PRO A 481 -9.01 1.68 -4.09
C PRO A 481 -9.77 3.00 -3.88
N TYR A 482 -9.06 4.09 -3.58
CA TYR A 482 -9.63 5.42 -3.41
C TYR A 482 -10.21 5.96 -4.73
N HIS A 483 -9.48 5.83 -5.83
CA HIS A 483 -9.96 6.23 -7.16
C HIS A 483 -11.20 5.42 -7.58
N CYS A 484 -11.21 4.11 -7.32
CA CYS A 484 -12.39 3.26 -7.55
C CYS A 484 -13.61 3.76 -6.78
N GLN A 485 -13.46 4.08 -5.50
CA GLN A 485 -14.55 4.56 -4.67
C GLN A 485 -15.07 5.92 -5.15
N ASN A 486 -14.18 6.85 -5.49
CA ASN A 486 -14.57 8.15 -6.03
C ASN A 486 -15.34 8.00 -7.35
N PHE A 487 -14.93 7.08 -8.22
CA PHE A 487 -15.66 6.80 -9.46
C PHE A 487 -17.06 6.26 -9.17
N LEU A 488 -17.19 5.27 -8.28
CA LEU A 488 -18.49 4.72 -7.91
C LEU A 488 -19.40 5.79 -7.29
N GLN A 489 -18.87 6.70 -6.48
CA GLN A 489 -19.63 7.82 -5.92
C GLN A 489 -20.04 8.84 -7.00
N ALA A 490 -19.17 9.10 -7.99
CA ALA A 490 -19.52 9.97 -9.12
C ALA A 490 -20.66 9.37 -9.96
N VAL A 491 -20.61 8.06 -10.21
CA VAL A 491 -21.72 7.34 -10.87
C VAL A 491 -23.00 7.43 -10.04
N ASP A 492 -22.95 7.12 -8.74
CA ASP A 492 -24.11 7.17 -7.82
C ASP A 492 -24.76 8.56 -7.79
N ARG A 493 -23.95 9.62 -7.91
CA ARG A 493 -24.40 11.01 -7.85
C ARG A 493 -24.97 11.53 -9.15
N PHE A 494 -24.39 11.15 -10.29
CA PHE A 494 -24.68 11.79 -11.58
C PHE A 494 -25.44 10.89 -12.55
N LEU A 495 -25.54 9.59 -12.31
CA LEU A 495 -26.24 8.63 -13.17
C LEU A 495 -27.25 7.80 -12.40
N GLU A 496 -28.36 7.47 -13.04
CA GLU A 496 -29.33 6.49 -12.54
C GLU A 496 -28.84 5.06 -12.83
N ALA A 497 -27.76 4.64 -12.16
CA ALA A 497 -27.17 3.32 -12.32
C ALA A 497 -27.34 2.47 -11.05
N ARG A 498 -27.51 1.15 -11.21
CA ARG A 498 -27.56 0.22 -10.07
C ARG A 498 -26.14 -0.19 -9.70
N ILE A 499 -25.69 0.17 -8.49
CA ILE A 499 -24.35 -0.17 -8.00
C ILE A 499 -24.43 -1.31 -6.97
N THR A 500 -23.80 -2.44 -7.27
CA THR A 500 -23.57 -3.53 -6.32
C THR A 500 -22.22 -3.30 -5.65
N ARG A 501 -22.25 -2.67 -4.46
CA ARG A 501 -21.04 -2.24 -3.74
C ARG A 501 -20.16 -3.39 -3.22
N GLU A 502 -20.74 -4.55 -2.95
CA GLU A 502 -20.00 -5.74 -2.48
C GLU A 502 -18.98 -6.22 -3.52
N ASP A 503 -19.41 -6.26 -4.77
CA ASP A 503 -18.58 -6.67 -5.90
C ASP A 503 -18.03 -5.48 -6.70
N SER A 504 -18.27 -4.23 -6.30
CA SER A 504 -17.89 -3.04 -7.07
C SER A 504 -18.33 -3.10 -8.55
N VAL A 505 -19.56 -3.56 -8.78
CA VAL A 505 -20.15 -3.68 -10.13
C VAL A 505 -21.20 -2.59 -10.34
N VAL A 506 -21.07 -1.84 -11.43
CA VAL A 506 -22.09 -0.90 -11.90
C VAL A 506 -22.91 -1.58 -12.98
N THR A 507 -24.24 -1.55 -12.84
CA THR A 507 -25.18 -1.96 -13.89
C THR A 507 -25.89 -0.74 -14.46
N PHE A 508 -25.64 -0.45 -15.73
CA PHE A 508 -26.19 0.70 -16.44
C PHE A 508 -26.75 0.25 -17.79
N HIS A 509 -28.01 0.60 -18.07
CA HIS A 509 -28.78 0.11 -19.23
C HIS A 509 -28.66 -1.41 -19.49
N GLY A 510 -28.75 -2.21 -18.42
CA GLY A 510 -28.65 -3.66 -18.48
C GLY A 510 -27.24 -4.23 -18.67
N ARG A 511 -26.21 -3.38 -18.84
CA ARG A 511 -24.81 -3.79 -18.97
C ARG A 511 -24.08 -3.64 -17.66
N ARG A 512 -23.14 -4.55 -17.41
CA ARG A 512 -22.32 -4.58 -16.20
C ARG A 512 -20.90 -4.12 -16.48
N THR A 513 -20.39 -3.25 -15.62
CA THR A 513 -18.99 -2.84 -15.57
C THR A 513 -18.45 -3.16 -14.19
N LYS A 514 -17.40 -3.96 -14.14
CA LYS A 514 -16.66 -4.21 -12.90
C LYS A 514 -15.63 -3.08 -12.71
N VAL A 515 -15.68 -2.41 -11.58
CA VAL A 515 -14.72 -1.38 -11.18
C VAL A 515 -13.74 -1.99 -10.19
N GLN A 516 -12.44 -1.89 -10.46
CA GLN A 516 -11.41 -2.53 -9.65
C GLN A 516 -10.09 -1.77 -9.73
N ASP A 517 -9.31 -1.83 -8.65
CA ASP A 517 -7.95 -1.30 -8.61
C ASP A 517 -6.92 -2.34 -9.11
N TYR A 518 -6.02 -1.88 -9.97
CA TYR A 518 -4.83 -2.60 -10.42
C TYR A 518 -3.66 -1.61 -10.40
N PRO A 519 -2.82 -1.60 -9.35
CA PRO A 519 -1.67 -0.71 -9.30
C PRO A 519 -0.69 -1.09 -10.41
N ILE A 520 -0.40 -0.14 -11.30
CA ILE A 520 0.53 -0.38 -12.41
C ILE A 520 1.96 -0.41 -11.86
N SER A 521 2.82 -1.12 -12.56
CA SER A 521 4.22 -1.25 -12.18
C SER A 521 5.12 -1.26 -13.41
N ILE A 522 6.39 -1.55 -13.19
CA ILE A 522 7.41 -1.58 -14.23
C ILE A 522 7.76 -3.01 -14.64
N HIS A 523 8.45 -3.12 -15.77
CA HIS A 523 9.16 -4.34 -16.09
C HIS A 523 10.31 -4.54 -15.11
N TRP A 524 10.36 -5.71 -14.48
CA TRP A 524 11.43 -6.11 -13.58
C TRP A 524 12.39 -7.04 -14.31
N GLU A 525 13.67 -6.66 -14.37
CA GLU A 525 14.75 -7.46 -14.94
C GLU A 525 15.98 -7.37 -14.04
N ALA A 526 16.49 -8.53 -13.62
CA ALA A 526 17.71 -8.60 -12.81
C ALA A 526 18.95 -8.44 -13.70
N LEU A 527 19.91 -7.63 -13.26
CA LEU A 527 21.16 -7.44 -13.99
C LEU A 527 22.06 -8.69 -13.92
N SER A 528 22.72 -8.99 -15.04
CA SER A 528 23.81 -9.97 -15.08
C SER A 528 25.02 -9.49 -14.26
N PRO A 529 25.92 -10.39 -13.81
CA PRO A 529 27.15 -10.00 -13.12
C PRO A 529 27.98 -8.94 -13.87
N GLU A 530 28.10 -9.05 -15.19
CA GLU A 530 28.83 -8.11 -16.04
C GLU A 530 28.14 -6.74 -16.09
N GLN A 531 26.81 -6.73 -16.21
CA GLN A 531 26.02 -5.49 -16.20
C GLN A 531 26.12 -4.76 -14.86
N ARG A 532 26.16 -5.49 -13.74
CA ARG A 532 26.38 -4.90 -12.41
C ARG A 532 27.74 -4.22 -12.31
N GLN A 533 28.80 -4.86 -12.79
CA GLN A 533 30.13 -4.25 -12.79
C GLN A 533 30.19 -2.98 -13.64
N ALA A 534 29.57 -3.01 -14.83
CA ALA A 534 29.47 -1.82 -15.69
C ALA A 534 28.67 -0.69 -15.02
N ALA A 535 27.60 -1.04 -14.28
CA ALA A 535 26.76 -0.09 -13.57
C ALA A 535 27.52 0.63 -12.44
N VAL A 536 28.37 -0.07 -11.69
CA VAL A 536 29.24 0.54 -10.66
C VAL A 536 30.17 1.59 -11.27
N MET A 537 30.84 1.25 -12.38
CA MET A 537 31.73 2.19 -13.07
C MET A 537 30.96 3.40 -13.65
N ALA A 538 29.76 3.19 -14.17
CA ALA A 538 28.91 4.25 -14.68
C ALA A 538 28.48 5.24 -13.57
N ARG A 539 28.17 4.72 -12.38
CA ARG A 539 27.86 5.53 -11.19
C ARG A 539 29.03 6.46 -10.82
N GLU A 540 30.25 5.93 -10.72
CA GLU A 540 31.44 6.72 -10.36
C GLU A 540 31.73 7.80 -11.40
N ARG A 541 31.68 7.44 -12.69
CA ARG A 541 31.87 8.40 -13.80
C ARG A 541 30.84 9.52 -13.78
N LEU A 542 29.56 9.19 -13.56
CA LEU A 542 28.50 10.20 -13.52
C LEU A 542 28.69 11.16 -12.35
N ARG A 543 28.98 10.65 -11.14
CA ARG A 543 29.28 11.50 -9.97
C ARG A 543 30.50 12.40 -10.21
N ALA A 544 31.58 11.84 -10.78
CA ALA A 544 32.76 12.61 -11.13
C ALA A 544 32.48 13.71 -12.17
N SER A 545 31.63 13.44 -13.16
CA SER A 545 31.23 14.44 -14.17
C SER A 545 30.50 15.65 -13.58
N TYR A 546 29.82 15.46 -12.45
CA TYR A 546 29.21 16.53 -11.67
C TYR A 546 30.13 17.16 -10.62
N GLY A 547 31.36 16.67 -10.48
CA GLY A 547 32.30 17.12 -9.46
C GLY A 547 31.95 16.63 -8.05
N PHE A 548 31.14 15.58 -7.94
CA PHE A 548 30.69 15.04 -6.65
C PHE A 548 31.70 14.02 -6.12
N GLY A 549 32.31 14.35 -4.97
CA GLY A 549 33.15 13.41 -4.22
C GLY A 549 32.33 12.33 -3.49
N PRO A 550 33.01 11.39 -2.81
CA PRO A 550 32.35 10.32 -2.03
C PRO A 550 31.44 10.88 -0.91
N GLU A 551 31.87 11.96 -0.26
CA GLU A 551 31.13 12.60 0.83
C GLU A 551 30.01 13.54 0.37
N HIS A 552 29.91 13.83 -0.94
CA HIS A 552 28.88 14.72 -1.46
C HIS A 552 27.55 13.97 -1.56
N ARG A 553 26.46 14.56 -1.05
CA ARG A 553 25.13 13.97 -1.08
C ARG A 553 24.40 14.39 -2.35
N PHE A 554 24.13 13.41 -3.20
CA PHE A 554 23.45 13.61 -4.47
C PHE A 554 21.98 13.22 -4.34
N ALA A 555 21.10 14.21 -4.34
CA ALA A 555 19.66 14.02 -4.46
C ALA A 555 19.20 14.14 -5.93
N LEU A 556 18.21 13.35 -6.33
CA LEU A 556 17.70 13.32 -7.70
C LEU A 556 16.18 13.49 -7.71
N GLY A 557 15.70 14.41 -8.55
CA GLY A 557 14.31 14.48 -8.99
C GLY A 557 14.24 14.23 -10.50
N VAL A 558 13.33 13.36 -10.96
CA VAL A 558 13.12 13.08 -12.38
C VAL A 558 11.64 13.22 -12.69
N ASP A 559 11.27 14.28 -13.41
CA ASP A 559 9.88 14.59 -13.68
C ASP A 559 9.72 15.21 -15.07
N ARG A 560 8.49 15.16 -15.59
CA ARG A 560 8.08 16.11 -16.64
C ARG A 560 7.92 17.49 -16.00
N LEU A 561 8.16 18.56 -16.75
CA LEU A 561 7.82 19.93 -16.34
C LEU A 561 6.29 20.10 -16.30
N ASP A 562 5.68 19.57 -15.25
CA ASP A 562 4.24 19.48 -15.05
C ASP A 562 3.94 19.92 -13.62
N TYR A 563 2.95 20.82 -13.47
CA TYR A 563 2.62 21.44 -12.17
C TYR A 563 2.15 20.42 -11.12
N THR A 564 1.78 19.21 -11.53
CA THR A 564 1.41 18.11 -10.63
C THR A 564 2.58 17.53 -9.85
N LYS A 565 3.83 17.78 -10.27
CA LYS A 565 5.03 17.07 -9.78
C LYS A 565 5.69 17.68 -8.55
N GLY A 566 5.17 18.81 -8.06
CA GLY A 566 5.65 19.42 -6.83
C GLY A 566 7.12 19.86 -6.88
N ILE A 567 7.61 20.27 -8.06
CA ILE A 567 9.02 20.64 -8.27
C ILE A 567 9.38 21.91 -7.47
N VAL A 568 8.46 22.88 -7.41
CA VAL A 568 8.67 24.12 -6.67
C VAL A 568 8.72 23.86 -5.17
N GLU A 569 7.80 23.04 -4.66
CA GLU A 569 7.74 22.61 -3.26
C GLU A 569 9.02 21.84 -2.86
N ARG A 570 9.52 21.00 -3.77
CA ARG A 570 10.81 20.31 -3.60
C ARG A 570 11.98 21.29 -3.48
N PHE A 571 12.01 22.34 -4.30
CA PHE A 571 13.05 23.36 -4.23
C PHE A 571 12.98 24.14 -2.92
N HIS A 572 11.77 24.46 -2.44
CA HIS A 572 11.59 25.06 -1.13
C HIS A 572 12.05 24.14 0.02
N ALA A 573 11.82 22.83 -0.09
CA ALA A 573 12.33 21.88 0.91
C ALA A 573 13.86 21.81 0.92
N VAL A 574 14.52 21.87 -0.24
CA VAL A 574 15.99 21.98 -0.33
C VAL A 574 16.48 23.27 0.32
N GLU A 575 15.86 24.41 0.00
CA GLU A 575 16.21 25.70 0.60
C GLU A 575 16.04 25.68 2.13
N ALA A 576 14.93 25.14 2.63
CA ALA A 576 14.67 25.02 4.06
C ALA A 576 15.68 24.09 4.74
N MET A 577 16.02 22.96 4.12
CA MET A 577 17.03 22.02 4.65
C MET A 577 18.39 22.69 4.76
N LEU A 578 18.85 23.38 3.69
CA LEU A 578 20.15 24.07 3.69
C LEU A 578 20.19 25.26 4.67
N ALA A 579 19.05 25.92 4.91
CA ALA A 579 18.95 26.97 5.91
C ALA A 579 19.04 26.43 7.35
N LYS A 580 18.41 25.28 7.63
CA LYS A 580 18.47 24.61 8.94
C LYS A 580 19.80 23.91 9.20
N HIS A 581 20.43 23.41 8.14
CA HIS A 581 21.66 22.62 8.17
C HIS A 581 22.76 23.24 7.30
N PRO A 582 23.39 24.35 7.75
CA PRO A 582 24.43 25.04 6.98
C PRO A 582 25.64 24.17 6.62
N GLU A 583 25.90 23.11 7.38
CA GLU A 583 26.94 22.12 7.12
C GLU A 583 26.76 21.36 5.79
N MET A 584 25.53 21.35 5.24
CA MET A 584 25.20 20.71 3.96
C MET A 584 25.47 21.62 2.76
N VAL A 585 25.67 22.93 2.97
CA VAL A 585 25.96 23.88 1.89
C VAL A 585 27.27 23.51 1.19
N GLY A 586 27.21 23.31 -0.13
CA GLY A 586 28.35 22.85 -0.94
C GLY A 586 28.74 21.37 -0.73
N ARG A 587 27.98 20.62 0.08
CA ARG A 587 28.10 19.15 0.27
C ARG A 587 26.84 18.39 -0.16
N PHE A 588 25.79 19.09 -0.54
CA PHE A 588 24.54 18.54 -1.06
C PHE A 588 24.19 19.20 -2.39
N THR A 589 23.71 18.41 -3.35
CA THR A 589 23.13 18.91 -4.59
C THR A 589 21.88 18.10 -4.95
N LEU A 590 20.79 18.81 -5.24
CA LEU A 590 19.64 18.26 -5.97
C LEU A 590 19.90 18.41 -7.47
N VAL A 591 20.05 17.30 -8.19
CA VAL A 591 19.93 17.32 -9.66
C VAL A 591 18.46 17.11 -10.00
N GLN A 592 17.86 18.08 -10.67
CA GLN A 592 16.48 18.00 -11.15
C GLN A 592 16.50 17.81 -12.66
N ILE A 593 16.19 16.60 -13.12
CA ILE A 593 15.89 16.34 -14.52
C ILE A 593 14.43 16.69 -14.76
N ALA A 594 14.18 17.63 -15.67
CA ALA A 594 12.86 18.18 -15.94
C ALA A 594 12.57 18.16 -17.45
N ALA A 595 11.91 17.11 -17.94
CA ALA A 595 11.63 16.97 -19.36
C ALA A 595 10.54 17.98 -19.81
N PRO A 596 10.79 18.83 -20.83
CA PRO A 596 9.78 19.73 -21.37
C PRO A 596 8.55 18.99 -21.87
N THR A 597 7.36 19.52 -21.57
CA THR A 597 6.08 18.92 -21.97
C THR A 597 5.05 20.02 -22.21
N ARG A 598 4.19 19.85 -23.23
CA ARG A 598 3.01 20.70 -23.48
C ARG A 598 3.32 22.21 -23.47
N SER A 599 4.49 22.61 -23.97
CA SER A 599 4.99 23.99 -23.92
C SER A 599 4.14 25.02 -24.70
N VAL A 600 3.19 24.56 -25.50
CA VAL A 600 2.20 25.43 -26.17
C VAL A 600 1.17 26.02 -25.21
N LEU A 601 0.99 25.42 -24.02
CA LEU A 601 0.03 25.86 -23.01
C LEU A 601 0.65 26.90 -22.07
N ASP A 602 -0.09 27.98 -21.79
CA ASP A 602 0.39 29.10 -20.96
C ASP A 602 0.74 28.65 -19.54
N ASP A 603 -0.08 27.81 -18.90
CA ASP A 603 0.18 27.31 -17.55
C ASP A 603 1.51 26.54 -17.45
N TYR A 604 1.87 25.78 -18.48
CA TYR A 604 3.13 25.02 -18.52
C TYR A 604 4.34 25.94 -18.72
N ARG A 605 4.22 26.95 -19.59
CA ARG A 605 5.25 27.98 -19.78
C ARG A 605 5.48 28.80 -18.51
N ASN A 606 4.41 29.25 -17.87
CA ASN A 606 4.48 30.00 -16.62
C ASN A 606 5.09 29.16 -15.49
N PHE A 607 4.73 27.87 -15.43
CA PHE A 607 5.33 26.93 -14.47
C PHE A 607 6.82 26.72 -14.72
N GLU A 608 7.24 26.50 -15.98
CA GLU A 608 8.65 26.35 -16.33
C GLU A 608 9.46 27.59 -15.92
N GLN A 609 8.95 28.79 -16.23
CA GLN A 609 9.60 30.04 -15.83
C GLN A 609 9.78 30.11 -14.30
N ARG A 610 8.72 29.82 -13.53
CA ARG A 610 8.78 29.79 -12.06
C ARG A 610 9.82 28.79 -11.54
N VAL A 611 9.90 27.59 -12.13
CA VAL A 611 10.89 26.57 -11.75
C VAL A 611 12.32 27.08 -11.97
N ARG A 612 12.59 27.69 -13.14
CA ARG A 612 13.91 28.26 -13.46
C ARG A 612 14.29 29.40 -12.50
N GLU A 613 13.37 30.32 -12.26
CA GLU A 613 13.56 31.46 -11.35
C GLU A 613 13.85 31.00 -9.92
N GLN A 614 13.10 30.01 -9.41
CA GLN A 614 13.33 29.48 -8.06
C GLN A 614 14.68 28.77 -7.94
N ALA A 615 15.06 27.95 -8.92
CA ALA A 615 16.38 27.30 -8.91
C ALA A 615 17.51 28.35 -8.89
N ALA A 616 17.44 29.37 -9.76
CA ALA A 616 18.44 30.43 -9.82
C ALA A 616 18.54 31.21 -8.50
N ARG A 617 17.41 31.62 -7.93
CA ARG A 617 17.35 32.35 -6.64
C ARG A 617 17.97 31.54 -5.49
N ILE A 618 17.66 30.25 -5.41
CA ILE A 618 18.19 29.37 -4.35
C ILE A 618 19.69 29.16 -4.54
N ASN A 619 20.14 28.94 -5.77
CA ASN A 619 21.57 28.80 -6.06
C ASN A 619 22.36 30.07 -5.74
N GLU A 620 21.81 31.26 -6.03
CA GLU A 620 22.42 32.54 -5.65
C GLU A 620 22.54 32.67 -4.12
N ARG A 621 21.47 32.32 -3.39
CA ARG A 621 21.43 32.38 -1.92
C ARG A 621 22.48 31.48 -1.25
N PHE A 622 22.71 30.28 -1.78
CA PHE A 622 23.62 29.29 -1.20
C PHE A 622 24.91 29.10 -2.01
N ALA A 623 25.28 30.09 -2.83
CA ALA A 623 26.51 30.04 -3.62
C ALA A 623 27.75 29.90 -2.72
N ALA A 624 28.58 28.91 -3.01
CA ALA A 624 29.84 28.67 -2.30
C ALA A 624 30.99 28.57 -3.33
N PRO A 625 32.04 29.40 -3.24
CA PRO A 625 33.13 29.40 -4.21
C PRO A 625 33.80 28.04 -4.36
N GLY A 626 33.94 27.57 -5.60
CA GLY A 626 34.58 26.28 -5.91
C GLY A 626 33.78 25.05 -5.43
N ARG A 627 32.53 25.21 -5.00
CA ARG A 627 31.63 24.12 -4.60
C ARG A 627 30.50 23.95 -5.60
N PRO A 628 29.92 22.74 -5.72
CA PRO A 628 28.74 22.53 -6.54
C PRO A 628 27.54 23.35 -6.06
N GLU A 629 26.65 23.70 -6.99
CA GLU A 629 25.40 24.39 -6.71
C GLU A 629 24.41 23.52 -5.90
N ALA A 630 23.48 24.17 -5.20
CA ALA A 630 22.46 23.48 -4.42
C ALA A 630 21.44 22.73 -5.30
N ILE A 631 21.05 23.33 -6.43
CA ILE A 631 20.10 22.78 -7.39
C ILE A 631 20.69 22.83 -8.79
N ARG A 632 20.98 21.67 -9.38
CA ARG A 632 21.34 21.54 -10.80
C ARG A 632 20.10 21.20 -11.60
N LEU A 633 19.50 22.20 -12.25
CA LEU A 633 18.30 22.04 -13.07
C LEU A 633 18.67 21.69 -14.51
N LEU A 634 18.29 20.49 -14.96
CA LEU A 634 18.50 19.98 -16.32
C LEU A 634 17.15 19.95 -17.05
N VAL A 635 16.88 20.99 -17.85
CA VAL A 635 15.63 21.08 -18.64
C VAL A 635 15.82 20.44 -20.01
N GLU A 636 15.91 19.12 -20.04
CA GLU A 636 16.13 18.35 -21.25
C GLU A 636 15.50 16.95 -21.15
N GLN A 637 15.34 16.28 -22.29
CA GLN A 637 14.85 14.90 -22.32
C GLN A 637 16.04 13.94 -22.19
N HIS A 638 16.00 13.12 -21.14
CA HIS A 638 16.96 12.02 -20.95
C HIS A 638 16.36 10.70 -21.44
N GLY A 639 17.15 9.91 -22.15
CA GLY A 639 16.82 8.53 -22.46
C GLY A 639 16.85 7.63 -21.22
N SER A 640 16.20 6.47 -21.30
CA SER A 640 16.08 5.51 -20.18
C SER A 640 17.44 5.12 -19.58
N GLU A 641 18.46 4.83 -20.41
CA GLU A 641 19.81 4.51 -19.92
C GLU A 641 20.43 5.62 -19.07
N SER A 642 20.27 6.88 -19.51
CA SER A 642 20.77 8.04 -18.78
C SER A 642 20.04 8.19 -17.45
N VAL A 643 18.71 8.07 -17.42
CA VAL A 643 17.92 8.15 -16.19
C VAL A 643 18.30 7.04 -15.20
N PHE A 644 18.45 5.79 -15.66
CA PHE A 644 18.90 4.68 -14.82
C PHE A 644 20.34 4.88 -14.28
N ALA A 645 21.23 5.50 -15.07
CA ALA A 645 22.56 5.87 -14.57
C ALA A 645 22.46 6.91 -13.43
N HIS A 646 21.54 7.88 -13.52
CA HIS A 646 21.29 8.84 -12.45
C HIS A 646 20.70 8.17 -11.21
N PHE A 647 19.73 7.26 -11.35
CA PHE A 647 19.17 6.52 -10.21
C PHE A 647 20.23 5.74 -9.44
N ARG A 648 21.17 5.09 -10.14
CA ARG A 648 22.27 4.37 -9.51
C ARG A 648 23.29 5.30 -8.85
N ALA A 649 23.45 6.50 -9.38
CA ALA A 649 24.44 7.45 -8.90
C ALA A 649 23.98 8.30 -7.71
N CYS A 650 22.67 8.55 -7.59
CA CYS A 650 22.13 9.36 -6.51
C CYS A 650 22.09 8.60 -5.19
N ASP A 651 22.14 9.34 -4.09
CA ASP A 651 21.99 8.85 -2.74
C ASP A 651 20.52 8.95 -2.29
N ILE A 652 19.77 9.90 -2.85
CA ILE A 652 18.36 10.16 -2.51
C ILE A 652 17.56 10.35 -3.80
N CYS A 653 16.40 9.72 -3.90
CA CYS A 653 15.40 9.99 -4.94
C CYS A 653 14.20 10.71 -4.33
N LEU A 654 13.85 11.88 -4.88
CA LEU A 654 12.72 12.70 -4.41
C LEU A 654 11.56 12.61 -5.40
N VAL A 655 10.47 12.01 -4.94
CA VAL A 655 9.20 11.94 -5.67
C VAL A 655 8.14 12.67 -4.87
N THR A 656 8.05 13.98 -5.07
CA THR A 656 7.21 14.89 -4.26
C THR A 656 5.95 15.36 -4.98
N SER A 657 5.34 14.52 -5.82
CA SER A 657 4.13 14.88 -6.59
C SER A 657 3.02 15.42 -5.69
N LEU A 658 2.39 16.52 -6.08
CA LEU A 658 1.23 17.09 -5.40
C LEU A 658 0.00 16.20 -5.54
N HIS A 659 -0.11 15.51 -6.67
CA HIS A 659 -1.09 14.47 -6.93
C HIS A 659 -0.61 13.61 -8.10
N ASP A 660 -0.55 12.29 -7.95
CA ASP A 660 -0.07 11.38 -8.99
C ASP A 660 -0.86 10.08 -8.97
N GLY A 661 -1.24 9.57 -10.15
CA GLY A 661 -2.02 8.34 -10.25
C GLY A 661 -1.29 7.14 -9.65
N MET A 662 0.02 7.04 -9.90
CA MET A 662 0.91 6.02 -9.35
C MET A 662 2.31 6.57 -9.08
N ASN A 663 2.94 7.17 -10.08
CA ASN A 663 4.38 7.48 -10.16
C ASN A 663 5.26 6.24 -10.38
N LEU A 664 5.76 6.06 -11.61
CA LEU A 664 6.66 4.93 -11.95
C LEU A 664 8.15 5.24 -11.70
N VAL A 665 8.53 6.52 -11.62
CA VAL A 665 9.91 6.95 -11.34
C VAL A 665 10.39 6.40 -10.01
N SER A 666 9.52 6.36 -8.99
CA SER A 666 9.83 5.72 -7.70
C SER A 666 10.17 4.23 -7.85
N LYS A 667 9.40 3.49 -8.65
CA LYS A 667 9.61 2.05 -8.91
C LYS A 667 10.85 1.81 -9.77
N GLU A 668 11.11 2.66 -10.76
CA GLU A 668 12.32 2.60 -11.60
C GLU A 668 13.58 2.86 -10.78
N PHE A 669 13.55 3.83 -9.85
CA PHE A 669 14.63 4.05 -8.89
C PHE A 669 14.90 2.78 -8.07
N ILE A 670 13.87 2.20 -7.44
CA ILE A 670 14.00 0.97 -6.64
C ILE A 670 14.62 -0.17 -7.47
N ALA A 671 14.13 -0.37 -8.70
CA ALA A 671 14.67 -1.40 -9.59
C ALA A 671 16.13 -1.16 -9.96
N ALA A 672 16.52 0.11 -10.18
CA ALA A 672 17.89 0.48 -10.50
C ALA A 672 18.89 0.25 -9.35
N ARG A 673 18.45 0.24 -8.08
CA ARG A 673 19.29 0.07 -6.88
C ARG A 673 19.61 -1.38 -6.56
N ASP A 674 20.36 -2.03 -7.46
CA ASP A 674 20.87 -3.39 -7.26
C ASP A 674 21.94 -3.50 -6.16
N ASP A 675 22.51 -2.36 -5.74
CA ASP A 675 23.39 -2.23 -4.58
C ASP A 675 22.64 -2.18 -3.24
N GLU A 676 21.31 -2.18 -3.28
CA GLU A 676 20.42 -2.05 -2.11
C GLU A 676 20.69 -0.77 -1.29
N GLN A 677 21.30 0.26 -1.89
CA GLN A 677 21.57 1.53 -1.21
C GLN A 677 20.62 2.64 -1.71
N GLY A 678 20.69 3.78 -1.05
CA GLY A 678 19.92 4.97 -1.38
C GLY A 678 18.54 5.02 -0.73
N VAL A 679 17.98 6.23 -0.68
CA VAL A 679 16.74 6.52 0.04
C VAL A 679 15.68 7.07 -0.92
N LEU A 680 14.48 6.50 -0.89
CA LEU A 680 13.32 7.03 -1.59
C LEU A 680 12.52 7.93 -0.63
N ILE A 681 12.36 9.20 -1.00
CA ILE A 681 11.39 10.12 -0.39
C ILE A 681 10.19 10.20 -1.31
N LEU A 682 9.00 9.88 -0.80
CA LEU A 682 7.80 9.71 -1.61
C LEU A 682 6.62 10.50 -1.05
N SER A 683 5.92 11.22 -1.92
CA SER A 683 4.69 11.92 -1.58
C SER A 683 3.59 10.94 -1.22
N GLN A 684 2.88 11.23 -0.12
CA GLN A 684 1.65 10.50 0.24
C GLN A 684 0.53 10.63 -0.81
N PHE A 685 0.63 11.61 -1.73
CA PHE A 685 -0.35 11.84 -2.80
C PHE A 685 0.01 11.16 -4.13
N ALA A 686 1.06 10.33 -4.13
CA ALA A 686 1.36 9.42 -5.24
C ALA A 686 0.76 8.04 -4.96
N GLY A 687 0.09 7.44 -5.95
CA GLY A 687 -0.50 6.10 -5.78
C GLY A 687 0.50 5.03 -5.32
N ALA A 688 1.78 5.16 -5.66
CA ALA A 688 2.85 4.26 -5.22
C ALA A 688 3.06 4.25 -3.70
N ALA A 689 2.66 5.31 -2.98
CA ALA A 689 2.79 5.36 -1.52
C ALA A 689 1.93 4.29 -0.81
N GLY A 690 0.87 3.79 -1.47
CA GLY A 690 0.07 2.68 -0.95
C GLY A 690 0.78 1.32 -1.00
N GLU A 691 1.80 1.17 -1.85
CA GLU A 691 2.59 -0.06 -1.99
C GLU A 691 3.98 0.07 -1.33
N LEU A 692 4.60 1.25 -1.40
CA LEU A 692 6.00 1.47 -1.03
C LEU A 692 6.15 2.00 0.41
N THR A 693 5.67 1.23 1.38
CA THR A 693 5.56 1.69 2.80
C THR A 693 6.89 1.96 3.49
N GLU A 694 7.99 1.37 3.02
CA GLU A 694 9.34 1.59 3.58
C GLU A 694 10.04 2.84 3.03
N ALA A 695 9.43 3.54 2.07
CA ALA A 695 9.88 4.87 1.65
C ALA A 695 9.64 5.90 2.76
N LEU A 696 10.42 6.99 2.75
CA LEU A 696 10.16 8.12 3.64
C LEU A 696 8.98 8.93 3.08
N ILE A 697 7.79 8.69 3.64
CA ILE A 697 6.55 9.32 3.20
C ILE A 697 6.47 10.78 3.68
N VAL A 698 6.21 11.69 2.76
CA VAL A 698 6.08 13.13 3.04
C VAL A 698 4.77 13.71 2.54
N ASN A 699 4.31 14.76 3.20
CA ASN A 699 3.32 15.66 2.63
C ASN A 699 4.08 16.81 1.91
N PRO A 700 4.07 16.90 0.58
CA PRO A 700 4.81 17.93 -0.17
C PRO A 700 4.35 19.36 0.14
N TYR A 701 3.15 19.57 0.70
CA TYR A 701 2.69 20.88 1.15
C TYR A 701 3.31 21.30 2.49
N HIS A 702 3.89 20.37 3.25
CA HIS A 702 4.59 20.65 4.50
C HIS A 702 6.10 20.69 4.25
N VAL A 703 6.55 21.84 3.73
CA VAL A 703 7.93 22.09 3.31
C VAL A 703 8.93 21.78 4.42
N ASP A 704 8.64 22.16 5.67
CA ASP A 704 9.54 21.93 6.81
C ASP A 704 9.74 20.45 7.13
N GLN A 705 8.67 19.64 7.13
CA GLN A 705 8.82 18.18 7.30
C GLN A 705 9.61 17.58 6.13
N THR A 706 9.34 18.03 4.91
CA THR A 706 10.06 17.52 3.73
C THR A 706 11.55 17.85 3.83
N ALA A 707 11.91 19.03 4.35
CA ALA A 707 13.28 19.42 4.63
C ALA A 707 13.95 18.56 5.71
N ASP A 708 13.24 18.29 6.81
CA ASP A 708 13.75 17.46 7.91
C ASP A 708 13.96 16.00 7.46
N VAL A 709 13.02 15.47 6.68
CA VAL A 709 13.11 14.13 6.05
C VAL A 709 14.23 14.08 5.01
N LEU A 710 14.45 15.16 4.24
CA LEU A 710 15.56 15.24 3.30
C LEU A 710 16.92 15.20 4.02
N TYR A 711 17.04 15.91 5.14
CA TYR A 711 18.22 15.82 5.98
C TYR A 711 18.41 14.42 6.56
N GLN A 712 17.35 13.82 7.11
CA GLN A 712 17.35 12.43 7.59
C GLN A 712 17.86 11.46 6.51
N ALA A 713 17.35 11.58 5.28
CA ALA A 713 17.78 10.76 4.15
C ALA A 713 19.27 10.96 3.82
N ALA A 714 19.76 12.20 3.86
CA ALA A 714 21.16 12.53 3.59
C ALA A 714 22.14 12.00 4.66
N THR A 715 21.67 11.81 5.89
CA THR A 715 22.46 11.29 7.01
C THR A 715 22.13 9.84 7.38
N MET A 716 21.27 9.16 6.62
CA MET A 716 20.82 7.80 6.93
C MET A 716 21.96 6.79 6.86
N HIS A 717 22.07 5.92 7.87
CA HIS A 717 23.12 4.91 7.92
C HIS A 717 22.94 3.84 6.81
N PRO A 718 24.00 3.37 6.13
CA PRO A 718 23.90 2.39 5.04
C PRO A 718 23.13 1.10 5.37
N ALA A 719 23.19 0.66 6.63
CA ALA A 719 22.44 -0.51 7.10
C ALA A 719 20.91 -0.30 7.05
N GLU A 720 20.43 0.89 7.44
CA GLU A 720 19.00 1.23 7.36
C GLU A 720 18.57 1.39 5.90
N GLN A 721 19.41 2.01 5.07
CA GLN A 721 19.15 2.10 3.62
C GLN A 721 18.97 0.71 3.00
N GLY A 722 19.88 -0.23 3.34
CA GLY A 722 19.84 -1.63 2.91
C GLY A 722 18.59 -2.38 3.32
N GLU A 723 18.10 -2.17 4.53
CA GLU A 723 16.85 -2.79 5.02
C GLU A 723 15.64 -2.26 4.25
N ARG A 724 15.50 -0.94 4.13
CA ARG A 724 14.39 -0.30 3.41
C ARG A 724 14.38 -0.68 1.94
N MET A 725 15.54 -0.59 1.28
CA MET A 725 15.65 -0.85 -0.16
C MET A 725 15.34 -2.32 -0.50
N ARG A 726 15.80 -3.28 0.32
CA ARG A 726 15.44 -4.70 0.12
C ARG A 726 13.94 -4.95 0.17
N SER A 727 13.26 -4.36 1.15
CA SER A 727 11.80 -4.44 1.28
C SER A 727 11.09 -3.85 0.05
N LEU A 728 11.48 -2.63 -0.34
CA LEU A 728 10.93 -1.95 -1.52
C LEU A 728 11.15 -2.76 -2.80
N ARG A 729 12.34 -3.34 -2.99
CA ARG A 729 12.68 -4.15 -4.15
C ARG A 729 11.83 -5.41 -4.24
N GLY A 730 11.62 -6.13 -3.13
CA GLY A 730 10.76 -7.31 -3.10
C GLY A 730 9.33 -6.99 -3.56
N ILE A 731 8.78 -5.86 -3.14
CA ILE A 731 7.45 -5.42 -3.59
C ILE A 731 7.44 -5.13 -5.09
N VAL A 732 8.41 -4.40 -5.64
CA VAL A 732 8.42 -4.08 -7.08
C VAL A 732 8.66 -5.31 -7.96
N GLU A 733 9.45 -6.27 -7.48
CA GLU A 733 9.70 -7.57 -8.13
C GLU A 733 8.43 -8.41 -8.23
N ASP A 734 7.74 -8.61 -7.10
CA ASP A 734 6.52 -9.42 -7.01
C ASP A 734 5.33 -8.74 -7.70
N PHE A 735 5.23 -7.41 -7.57
CA PHE A 735 4.15 -6.59 -8.11
C PHE A 735 4.56 -5.91 -9.41
N ASN A 736 5.07 -6.69 -10.37
CA ASN A 736 5.55 -6.19 -11.66
C ASN A 736 4.44 -5.97 -12.71
N ILE A 737 4.82 -5.45 -13.88
CA ILE A 737 3.90 -5.10 -14.96
C ILE A 737 3.11 -6.29 -15.55
N TYR A 738 3.68 -7.49 -15.54
CA TYR A 738 3.00 -8.69 -16.04
C TYR A 738 1.88 -9.13 -15.09
N ARG A 739 2.09 -8.95 -13.78
CA ARG A 739 1.05 -9.17 -12.78
C ARG A 739 -0.11 -8.21 -12.95
N TRP A 740 0.18 -6.92 -13.17
CA TRP A 740 -0.84 -5.90 -13.45
C TRP A 740 -1.74 -6.30 -14.63
N ALA A 741 -1.12 -6.65 -15.77
CA ALA A 741 -1.86 -7.07 -16.96
C ALA A 741 -2.60 -8.41 -16.75
N GLY A 742 -1.94 -9.39 -16.15
CA GLY A 742 -2.49 -10.72 -15.90
C GLY A 742 -3.72 -10.69 -15.01
N ARG A 743 -3.70 -9.90 -13.92
CA ARG A 743 -4.86 -9.73 -13.03
C ARG A 743 -6.07 -9.16 -13.76
N MET A 744 -5.88 -8.12 -14.57
CA MET A 744 -6.98 -7.53 -15.36
C MET A 744 -7.55 -8.53 -16.37
N LEU A 745 -6.70 -9.27 -17.07
CA LEU A 745 -7.13 -10.25 -18.08
C LEU A 745 -7.88 -11.43 -17.45
N LEU A 746 -7.43 -11.90 -16.28
CA LEU A 746 -8.11 -12.95 -15.51
C LEU A 746 -9.51 -12.49 -15.07
N ASP A 747 -9.63 -11.29 -14.53
CA ASP A 747 -10.93 -10.75 -14.11
C ASP A 747 -11.84 -10.50 -15.32
N ALA A 748 -11.31 -10.00 -16.43
CA ALA A 748 -12.06 -9.86 -17.67
C ALA A 748 -12.57 -11.19 -18.22
N SER A 749 -11.77 -12.26 -18.15
CA SER A 749 -12.18 -13.62 -18.52
C SER A 749 -13.33 -14.12 -17.64
N ARG A 750 -13.28 -13.90 -16.32
CA ARG A 750 -14.35 -14.25 -15.38
C ARG A 750 -15.66 -13.52 -15.67
N GLU A 751 -15.60 -12.21 -15.94
CA GLU A 751 -16.79 -11.42 -16.29
C GLU A 751 -17.38 -11.89 -17.63
N ARG A 752 -16.54 -12.18 -18.62
CA ARG A 752 -16.98 -12.73 -19.93
C ARG A 752 -17.66 -14.09 -19.78
N ASN A 753 -17.10 -15.00 -18.99
CA ASN A 753 -17.69 -16.32 -18.76
C ASN A 753 -19.01 -16.22 -17.98
N SER A 754 -19.11 -15.29 -17.04
CA SER A 754 -20.34 -15.00 -16.30
C SER A 754 -21.44 -14.45 -17.22
N ALA A 755 -21.09 -13.56 -18.14
CA ALA A 755 -22.01 -13.04 -19.15
C ALA A 755 -22.51 -14.15 -20.09
N LYS A 756 -21.60 -14.97 -20.65
CA LYS A 756 -21.97 -16.11 -21.51
C LYS A 756 -22.91 -17.10 -20.81
N THR A 757 -22.66 -17.37 -19.53
CA THR A 757 -23.51 -18.27 -18.72
C THR A 757 -24.91 -17.68 -18.54
N ARG A 758 -25.02 -16.38 -18.26
CA ARG A 758 -26.30 -15.70 -18.10
C ARG A 758 -27.10 -15.66 -19.40
N ASP A 759 -26.47 -15.29 -20.52
CA ASP A 759 -27.09 -15.31 -21.84
C ASP A 759 -27.60 -16.70 -22.24
N ARG A 760 -26.96 -17.76 -21.73
CA ARG A 760 -27.42 -19.14 -21.92
C ARG A 760 -28.64 -19.45 -21.04
N ILE A 761 -28.65 -18.99 -19.79
CA ILE A 761 -29.80 -19.13 -18.88
C ILE A 761 -31.02 -18.39 -19.43
N ASP A 762 -30.86 -17.14 -19.88
CA ASP A 762 -31.95 -16.31 -20.42
C ASP A 762 -32.52 -16.89 -21.73
N ARG A 763 -31.66 -17.50 -22.55
CA ARG A 763 -32.10 -18.26 -23.73
C ARG A 763 -32.90 -19.51 -23.36
N LEU A 764 -32.49 -20.23 -22.31
CA LEU A 764 -33.18 -21.43 -21.85
C LEU A 764 -34.53 -21.10 -21.18
N SER A 765 -34.62 -20.04 -20.39
CA SER A 765 -35.87 -19.60 -19.76
C SER A 765 -36.88 -19.09 -20.79
N SER A 766 -36.45 -18.30 -21.77
CA SER A 766 -37.32 -17.81 -22.86
C SER A 766 -37.75 -18.89 -23.88
N SER A 767 -37.08 -20.04 -23.90
CA SER A 767 -37.55 -21.24 -24.62
C SER A 767 -38.52 -22.10 -23.80
N SER A 768 -38.44 -22.07 -22.46
CA SER A 768 -39.36 -22.78 -21.57
C SER A 768 -40.75 -22.15 -21.52
N GLU A 769 -40.89 -20.84 -21.78
CA GLU A 769 -42.19 -20.15 -21.82
C GLU A 769 -42.92 -20.32 -23.17
N ARG A 770 -42.29 -20.99 -24.15
CA ARG A 770 -42.84 -21.23 -25.49
C ARG A 770 -43.38 -22.65 -25.72
N TYR A 771 -43.45 -23.47 -24.67
CA TYR A 771 -43.99 -24.83 -24.71
C TYR A 771 -45.25 -24.97 -23.87
#